data_AF-A0A9Q0EUJ7-F1
#
_entry.id   AF-A0A9Q0EUJ7-F1
#
_cell.length_a   1.000
_cell.length_b   1.000
_cell.length_c   1.000
_cell.angle_alpha   90.00
_cell.angle_beta   90.00
_cell.angle_gamma   90.00
#
_symmetry.space_group_name_H-M   'P 1'
#
loop_
_entity.id
_entity.type
_entity.pdbx_description
1 polymer ?
#
loop_
_entity_poly.entity_id
_entity_poly.type
_entity_poly.pdbx_seq_one_letter_code
_entity_poly.pdbx_strand_id
1 'polypeptide(L)'
;MERQPRAARCSRRALRRRRRDMMHVQVCLVLAVLGLTWGACALTGAIHQFPTDVFSNSQRRQGALLLHVAAAMYTFLALAIVCDDYFVVSLEKICVFVTHGDVGVGTIVGSAVFNILCIVGVCSLLAGSPVETSKWLISWPISLVLFLTIPDVSQPRWEKYYLVAFFGSTLWIAIFSYVMVWMVTVIGFTLGIPDVIMGITFLAAGTSVPDCMASLLVARQGFQQANVVILPRFLADDFQVFCSLNPAALPLLYRSGPGETACPPLASSADIRDAPRQPGAADSGVVRSGEQGICWSDMVCFYLGCSFGFEGQLRDAGVPVRNVEHGTNFSMYRTTVPCVPAGVFHGPLVVTMRPVPADMLTTAAHITHLNPQAHGAPVHIGDPEAPLAFSHSPGSMFLTDVPDSLLPASQLSPLCLLVCQDPLLYSLASQRAVGTIRQLERVIGEDPGNRGIRALFVEDELVHSCLALSHSTSVAITTGFPTHFMHSPPDETDGPPGALAMATMLLALGKQVTMVTDRRALQMNQDLVEEAVRTDSGPDSALHFLCHEGDPRKPRFDHLVAIERSGRAADGNYYNMRGVNIKHLVDPVDDLFVAAMDLPGITTIGVSNWGGYAVACGLYLLSTCPSHQRYLRRGTQPATSPVQLDHLVACLPSVDKEEALLSTLVRLGVRSGKTGNLAMEVDGLTFHPTHSDLISRLLALTLDSAPTSMP
;
A
#
# COMPACT_ATOMS: atom_id res chain seq x y z
N MET A 1 4.08 42.46 -37.58
CA MET A 1 3.25 43.67 -37.50
C MET A 1 1.80 43.21 -37.50
N GLU A 2 1.21 42.94 -36.34
CA GLU A 2 -0.21 42.55 -36.25
C GLU A 2 -0.79 43.04 -34.92
N ARG A 3 -1.89 43.77 -35.03
CA ARG A 3 -2.48 44.60 -33.98
C ARG A 3 -3.34 43.75 -33.04
N GLN A 4 -3.01 43.73 -31.75
CA GLN A 4 -3.95 43.29 -30.71
C GLN A 4 -5.17 44.24 -30.62
N PRO A 5 -6.40 43.73 -30.32
CA PRO A 5 -7.61 44.55 -30.33
C PRO A 5 -7.65 45.54 -29.16
N ARG A 6 -7.96 46.80 -29.46
CA ARG A 6 -8.08 47.92 -28.49
C ARG A 6 -9.16 47.71 -27.41
N ALA A 7 -10.05 46.72 -27.52
CA ALA A 7 -11.13 46.45 -26.58
C ALA A 7 -10.65 45.90 -25.21
N ALA A 8 -9.58 45.09 -25.18
CA ALA A 8 -9.11 44.46 -23.94
C ALA A 8 -8.39 45.43 -22.97
N ARG A 9 -7.81 46.54 -23.47
CA ARG A 9 -7.19 47.58 -22.62
C ARG A 9 -8.20 48.51 -21.96
N CYS A 10 -9.37 48.70 -22.57
CA CYS A 10 -10.42 49.56 -22.01
C CYS A 10 -11.11 48.88 -20.81
N SER A 11 -11.39 47.58 -20.91
CA SER A 11 -11.99 46.77 -19.84
C SER A 11 -11.08 46.66 -18.60
N ARG A 12 -9.77 46.43 -18.77
CA ARG A 12 -8.82 46.35 -17.64
C ARG A 12 -8.62 47.68 -16.90
N ARG A 13 -8.75 48.83 -17.58
CA ARG A 13 -8.72 50.16 -16.93
C ARG A 13 -10.03 50.50 -16.23
N ALA A 14 -11.17 50.10 -16.78
CA ALA A 14 -12.49 50.26 -16.14
C ALA A 14 -12.64 49.39 -14.89
N LEU A 15 -12.14 48.13 -14.91
CA LEU A 15 -12.15 47.24 -13.75
C LEU A 15 -11.20 47.73 -12.63
N ARG A 16 -10.04 48.30 -12.99
CA ARG A 16 -9.10 48.89 -12.01
C ARG A 16 -9.63 50.18 -11.39
N ARG A 17 -10.41 50.98 -12.12
CA ARG A 17 -11.14 52.14 -11.56
C ARG A 17 -12.26 51.69 -10.62
N ARG A 18 -13.12 50.74 -11.02
CA ARG A 18 -14.17 50.19 -10.13
C ARG A 18 -13.64 49.54 -8.87
N ARG A 19 -12.51 48.78 -8.93
CA ARG A 19 -11.87 48.25 -7.72
C ARG A 19 -11.32 49.34 -6.80
N ARG A 20 -10.77 50.42 -7.36
CA ARG A 20 -10.24 51.54 -6.57
C ARG A 20 -11.35 52.38 -5.94
N ASP A 21 -12.45 52.59 -6.65
CA ASP A 21 -13.63 53.30 -6.14
C ASP A 21 -14.36 52.47 -5.07
N MET A 22 -14.43 51.15 -5.21
CA MET A 22 -15.01 50.25 -4.20
C MET A 22 -14.15 50.14 -2.93
N MET A 23 -12.82 50.15 -3.08
CA MET A 23 -11.88 50.23 -1.96
C MET A 23 -11.97 51.59 -1.26
N HIS A 24 -12.17 52.68 -2.01
CA HIS A 24 -12.44 54.00 -1.44
C HIS A 24 -13.76 54.04 -0.68
N VAL A 25 -14.82 53.39 -1.18
CA VAL A 25 -16.10 53.29 -0.47
C VAL A 25 -15.98 52.44 0.80
N GLN A 26 -15.26 51.32 0.78
CA GLN A 26 -15.00 50.52 1.99
C GLN A 26 -14.12 51.26 3.01
N VAL A 27 -13.06 51.95 2.58
CA VAL A 27 -12.22 52.76 3.47
C VAL A 27 -12.98 53.98 3.99
N CYS A 28 -13.81 54.64 3.18
CA CYS A 28 -14.66 55.73 3.64
C CYS A 28 -15.81 55.25 4.55
N LEU A 29 -16.35 54.04 4.37
CA LEU A 29 -17.35 53.45 5.26
C LEU A 29 -16.73 53.06 6.60
N VAL A 30 -15.53 52.48 6.59
CA VAL A 30 -14.75 52.17 7.81
C VAL A 30 -14.34 53.46 8.52
N LEU A 31 -13.89 54.49 7.80
CA LEU A 31 -13.57 55.80 8.38
C LEU A 31 -14.82 56.58 8.81
N ALA A 32 -15.98 56.40 8.18
CA ALA A 32 -17.25 57.01 8.59
C ALA A 32 -17.83 56.33 9.82
N VAL A 33 -17.73 54.99 9.93
CA VAL A 33 -18.11 54.24 11.14
C VAL A 33 -17.16 54.58 12.29
N LEU A 34 -15.84 54.62 12.04
CA LEU A 34 -14.85 55.05 13.04
C LEU A 34 -15.06 56.52 13.42
N GLY A 35 -15.35 57.40 12.45
CA GLY A 35 -15.57 58.84 12.66
C GLY A 35 -16.88 59.18 13.38
N LEU A 36 -17.96 58.42 13.15
CA LEU A 36 -19.22 58.55 13.89
C LEU A 36 -19.10 58.07 15.33
N THR A 37 -18.20 57.12 15.63
CA THR A 37 -17.92 56.66 17.00
C THR A 37 -16.86 57.49 17.74
N TRP A 38 -16.00 58.22 17.02
CA TRP A 38 -14.90 58.98 17.66
C TRP A 38 -15.35 60.26 18.36
N GLY A 39 -16.53 60.78 17.99
CA GLY A 39 -17.04 62.06 18.51
C GLY A 39 -17.68 62.01 19.91
N ALA A 40 -17.89 60.83 20.51
CA ALA A 40 -18.72 60.72 21.70
C ALA A 40 -18.10 60.00 22.92
N CYS A 41 -16.86 59.48 22.86
CA CYS A 41 -16.34 58.67 23.96
C CYS A 41 -14.87 58.98 24.33
N ALA A 42 -14.48 60.25 24.29
CA ALA A 42 -13.35 60.70 25.08
C ALA A 42 -13.83 60.91 26.53
N LEU A 43 -13.21 60.22 27.50
CA LEU A 43 -13.25 60.42 28.97
C LEU A 43 -13.99 59.44 29.91
N THR A 44 -14.39 58.24 29.48
CA THR A 44 -14.66 57.15 30.46
C THR A 44 -14.08 55.82 29.98
N GLY A 45 -13.37 55.10 30.86
CA GLY A 45 -12.81 53.78 30.53
C GLY A 45 -13.93 52.77 30.26
N ALA A 46 -13.82 52.00 29.17
CA ALA A 46 -14.89 51.13 28.67
C ALA A 46 -15.37 50.10 29.72
N ILE A 47 -14.55 49.77 30.71
CA ILE A 47 -14.89 48.86 31.80
C ILE A 47 -16.09 49.33 32.65
N HIS A 48 -16.34 50.64 32.75
CA HIS A 48 -17.47 51.18 33.51
C HIS A 48 -18.81 51.09 32.76
N GLN A 49 -18.80 50.65 31.50
CA GLN A 49 -20.01 50.44 30.70
C GLN A 49 -20.58 49.02 30.83
N PHE A 50 -19.81 48.10 31.43
CA PHE A 50 -20.20 46.73 31.69
C PHE A 50 -20.55 46.53 33.18
N PRO A 51 -21.31 45.47 33.53
CA PRO A 51 -21.58 45.13 34.93
C PRO A 51 -20.27 44.95 35.72
N THR A 52 -20.30 45.30 37.01
CA THR A 52 -19.16 45.10 37.90
C THR A 52 -18.79 43.62 37.95
N ASP A 53 -17.58 43.28 37.52
CA ASP A 53 -17.14 41.89 37.48
C ASP A 53 -16.95 41.32 38.90
N VAL A 54 -17.13 40.00 39.00
CA VAL A 54 -17.18 39.21 40.22
C VAL A 54 -15.85 39.24 40.98
N PHE A 55 -14.73 39.39 40.28
CA PHE A 55 -13.40 39.39 40.87
C PHE A 55 -12.81 40.80 40.98
N SER A 56 -12.15 41.08 42.11
CA SER A 56 -11.38 42.32 42.25
C SER A 56 -10.10 42.28 41.41
N ASN A 57 -9.53 43.46 41.10
CA ASN A 57 -8.28 43.54 40.33
C ASN A 57 -7.12 42.76 40.96
N SER A 58 -7.05 42.66 42.28
CA SER A 58 -6.02 41.86 42.97
C SER A 58 -6.23 40.37 42.76
N GLN A 59 -7.48 39.89 42.81
CA GLN A 59 -7.83 38.48 42.57
C GLN A 59 -7.60 38.07 41.11
N ARG A 60 -7.85 38.96 40.14
CA ARG A 60 -7.54 38.70 38.72
C ARG A 60 -6.05 38.51 38.49
N ARG A 61 -5.22 39.38 39.07
CA ARG A 61 -3.75 39.27 38.99
C ARG A 61 -3.16 38.05 39.70
N GLN A 62 -3.88 37.47 40.67
CA GLN A 62 -3.49 36.25 41.38
C GLN A 62 -3.94 34.95 40.68
N GLY A 63 -4.58 35.03 39.52
CA GLY A 63 -4.91 33.86 38.69
C GLY A 63 -6.33 33.85 38.12
N ALA A 64 -7.28 34.63 38.67
CA ALA A 64 -8.65 34.68 38.16
C ALA A 64 -8.77 35.31 36.75
N LEU A 65 -7.69 35.91 36.24
CA LEU A 65 -7.58 36.33 34.84
C LEU A 65 -7.69 35.14 33.86
N LEU A 66 -7.19 33.94 34.23
CA LEU A 66 -7.27 32.75 33.38
C LEU A 66 -8.72 32.30 33.12
N LEU A 67 -9.62 32.52 34.09
CA LEU A 67 -11.04 32.23 33.92
C LEU A 67 -11.70 33.16 32.88
N HIS A 68 -11.28 34.43 32.84
CA HIS A 68 -11.76 35.38 31.83
C HIS A 68 -11.21 35.06 30.44
N VAL A 69 -9.96 34.61 30.35
CA VAL A 69 -9.37 34.13 29.08
C VAL A 69 -10.09 32.87 28.59
N ALA A 70 -10.37 31.91 29.48
CA ALA A 70 -11.13 30.71 29.14
C ALA A 70 -12.57 31.04 28.71
N ALA A 71 -13.24 31.96 29.41
CA ALA A 71 -14.58 32.43 29.05
C ALA A 71 -14.59 33.14 27.68
N ALA A 72 -13.59 33.97 27.38
CA ALA A 72 -13.45 34.60 26.07
C ALA A 72 -13.23 33.57 24.96
N MET A 73 -12.36 32.57 25.17
CA MET A 73 -12.15 31.49 24.20
C MET A 73 -13.41 30.63 24.00
N TYR A 74 -14.20 30.43 25.05
CA TYR A 74 -15.45 29.67 24.98
C TYR A 74 -16.53 30.42 24.20
N THR A 75 -16.67 31.74 24.37
CA THR A 75 -17.59 32.55 23.58
C THR A 75 -17.15 32.70 22.12
N PHE A 76 -15.85 32.64 21.83
CA PHE A 76 -15.35 32.53 20.46
C PHE A 76 -15.79 31.25 19.77
N LEU A 77 -15.66 30.11 20.46
CA LEU A 77 -16.14 28.83 19.96
C LEU A 77 -17.65 28.85 19.72
N ALA A 78 -18.41 29.47 20.62
CA ALA A 78 -19.86 29.64 20.49
C ALA A 78 -20.24 30.44 19.24
N LEU A 79 -19.55 31.57 19.00
CA LEU A 79 -19.78 32.42 17.85
C LEU A 79 -19.48 31.69 16.55
N ALA A 80 -18.41 30.88 16.51
CA ALA A 80 -18.07 30.04 15.36
C ALA A 80 -19.20 29.07 15.01
N ILE A 81 -19.72 28.35 16.01
CA ILE A 81 -20.80 27.36 15.84
C ILE A 81 -22.09 28.04 15.35
N VAL A 82 -22.49 29.18 15.93
CA VAL A 82 -23.71 29.88 15.48
C VAL A 82 -23.57 30.40 14.06
N CYS A 83 -22.40 30.92 13.70
CA CYS A 83 -22.14 31.45 12.37
C CYS A 83 -22.19 30.35 11.30
N ASP A 84 -21.50 29.23 11.53
CA ASP A 84 -21.34 28.15 10.55
C ASP A 84 -22.61 27.29 10.43
N ASP A 85 -23.05 26.69 11.54
CA ASP A 85 -24.12 25.68 11.52
C ASP A 85 -25.53 26.28 11.32
N TYR A 86 -25.74 27.53 11.75
CA TYR A 86 -27.08 28.13 11.78
C TYR A 86 -27.23 29.38 10.90
N PHE A 87 -26.33 30.36 11.01
CA PHE A 87 -26.46 31.65 10.32
C PHE A 87 -26.19 31.52 8.81
N VAL A 88 -25.08 30.90 8.41
CA VAL A 88 -24.71 30.70 6.99
C VAL A 88 -25.76 29.83 6.29
N VAL A 89 -26.15 28.70 6.89
CA VAL A 89 -27.18 27.80 6.33
C VAL A 89 -28.52 28.52 6.15
N SER A 90 -28.92 29.36 7.11
CA SER A 90 -30.15 30.15 6.99
C SER A 90 -30.05 31.20 5.87
N LEU A 91 -28.89 31.84 5.72
CA LEU A 91 -28.63 32.86 4.70
C LEU A 91 -28.63 32.24 3.30
N GLU A 92 -28.05 31.06 3.12
CA GLU A 92 -28.11 30.30 1.86
C GLU A 92 -29.54 30.03 1.43
N LYS A 93 -30.39 29.56 2.35
CA LYS A 93 -31.82 29.30 2.08
C LYS A 93 -32.59 30.59 1.75
N ILE A 94 -32.29 31.70 2.41
CA ILE A 94 -32.85 33.02 2.07
C ILE A 94 -32.42 33.44 0.67
N CYS A 95 -31.14 33.28 0.33
CA CYS A 95 -30.58 33.66 -0.97
C CYS A 95 -31.19 32.85 -2.13
N VAL A 96 -31.38 31.54 -1.94
CA VAL A 96 -32.07 30.68 -2.93
C VAL A 96 -33.51 31.15 -3.20
N PHE A 97 -34.20 31.67 -2.17
CA PHE A 97 -35.57 32.18 -2.31
C PHE A 97 -35.69 33.61 -2.86
N VAL A 98 -34.71 34.48 -2.60
CA VAL A 98 -34.81 35.93 -2.93
C VAL A 98 -34.19 36.28 -4.29
N THR A 99 -33.17 35.57 -4.75
CA THR A 99 -32.48 35.89 -6.02
C THR A 99 -32.65 34.80 -7.05
N HIS A 100 -33.52 35.01 -8.05
CA HIS A 100 -33.59 34.19 -9.27
C HIS A 100 -32.39 34.43 -10.23
N GLY A 101 -31.19 34.74 -9.73
CA GLY A 101 -30.04 35.08 -10.57
C GLY A 101 -28.67 34.94 -9.90
N ASP A 102 -27.81 34.11 -10.51
CA ASP A 102 -26.52 33.62 -10.00
C ASP A 102 -25.39 34.67 -9.85
N VAL A 103 -25.60 35.92 -10.29
CA VAL A 103 -24.50 36.92 -10.40
C VAL A 103 -24.24 37.67 -9.08
N GLY A 104 -25.25 37.81 -8.21
CA GLY A 104 -25.10 38.40 -6.87
C GLY A 104 -24.41 37.45 -5.88
N VAL A 105 -24.69 36.15 -6.02
CA VAL A 105 -24.18 35.06 -5.17
C VAL A 105 -22.66 34.97 -5.25
N GLY A 106 -22.09 34.98 -6.47
CA GLY A 106 -20.64 34.84 -6.67
C GLY A 106 -19.78 35.98 -6.10
N THR A 107 -20.35 37.17 -5.88
CA THR A 107 -19.56 38.33 -5.41
C THR A 107 -19.51 38.39 -3.87
N ILE A 108 -20.62 38.05 -3.21
CA ILE A 108 -20.70 38.02 -1.74
C ILE A 108 -20.02 36.75 -1.22
N VAL A 109 -20.35 35.59 -1.81
CA VAL A 109 -19.72 34.30 -1.47
C VAL A 109 -18.25 34.29 -1.87
N GLY A 110 -17.89 34.82 -3.05
CA GLY A 110 -16.49 34.88 -3.50
C GLY A 110 -15.58 35.77 -2.64
N SER A 111 -16.12 36.82 -2.01
CA SER A 111 -15.37 37.67 -1.07
C SER A 111 -15.17 36.99 0.29
N ALA A 112 -16.15 36.23 0.77
CA ALA A 112 -16.05 35.47 2.01
C ALA A 112 -15.10 34.28 1.84
N VAL A 113 -15.26 33.53 0.76
CA VAL A 113 -14.44 32.35 0.41
C VAL A 113 -12.97 32.72 0.15
N PHE A 114 -12.68 33.87 -0.47
CA PHE A 114 -11.29 34.31 -0.68
C PHE A 114 -10.58 34.69 0.64
N ASN A 115 -11.28 35.37 1.57
CA ASN A 115 -10.71 35.72 2.88
C ASN A 115 -10.46 34.48 3.74
N ILE A 116 -11.37 33.50 3.70
CA ILE A 116 -11.21 32.22 4.40
C ILE A 116 -10.02 31.46 3.81
N LEU A 117 -9.95 31.26 2.49
CA LEU A 117 -8.90 30.43 1.86
C LEU A 117 -7.48 31.01 1.94
N CYS A 118 -7.31 32.34 1.83
CA CYS A 118 -5.97 32.95 1.85
C CYS A 118 -5.33 32.94 3.25
N ILE A 119 -6.13 33.13 4.30
CA ILE A 119 -5.64 33.09 5.69
C ILE A 119 -5.31 31.64 6.08
N VAL A 120 -6.12 30.68 5.63
CA VAL A 120 -5.94 29.23 5.81
C VAL A 120 -4.66 28.71 5.17
N GLY A 121 -4.32 29.19 3.97
CA GLY A 121 -3.08 28.81 3.27
C GLY A 121 -1.82 29.25 4.01
N VAL A 122 -1.83 30.43 4.65
CA VAL A 122 -0.66 30.98 5.35
C VAL A 122 -0.50 30.41 6.76
N CYS A 123 -1.60 30.17 7.49
CA CYS A 123 -1.56 29.59 8.84
C CYS A 123 -1.22 28.09 8.84
N SER A 124 -1.64 27.34 7.81
CA SER A 124 -1.33 25.91 7.68
C SER A 124 0.15 25.64 7.39
N LEU A 125 0.84 26.58 6.72
CA LEU A 125 2.29 26.53 6.50
C LEU A 125 3.11 26.68 7.79
N LEU A 126 2.52 27.20 8.88
CA LEU A 126 3.24 27.58 10.10
C LEU A 126 2.99 26.66 11.32
N ALA A 127 1.93 25.84 11.35
CA ALA A 127 1.43 25.22 12.60
C ALA A 127 1.79 23.74 12.87
N GLY A 128 2.25 22.96 11.88
CA GLY A 128 3.07 21.74 12.07
C GLY A 128 2.67 20.62 13.06
N SER A 129 1.44 20.47 13.58
CA SER A 129 1.08 19.29 14.43
C SER A 129 -0.44 19.02 14.59
N PRO A 130 -0.87 17.74 14.82
CA PRO A 130 -2.28 17.36 14.97
C PRO A 130 -2.75 17.36 16.45
N VAL A 131 -3.96 17.87 16.72
CA VAL A 131 -4.61 17.85 18.04
C VAL A 131 -6.00 17.19 17.92
N GLU A 132 -6.20 16.04 18.58
CA GLU A 132 -7.48 15.30 18.58
C GLU A 132 -8.07 15.04 19.99
N THR A 133 -9.39 14.79 19.98
CA THR A 133 -10.28 14.22 21.02
C THR A 133 -10.85 15.09 22.16
N SER A 134 -10.28 16.26 22.49
CA SER A 134 -10.83 17.09 23.60
C SER A 134 -12.00 18.02 23.19
N LYS A 135 -12.32 18.11 21.90
CA LYS A 135 -13.24 19.14 21.35
C LYS A 135 -14.73 18.85 21.57
N TRP A 136 -15.14 17.58 21.56
CA TRP A 136 -16.54 17.19 21.68
C TRP A 136 -17.10 17.47 23.09
N LEU A 137 -16.31 17.20 24.13
CA LEU A 137 -16.74 17.37 25.52
C LEU A 137 -16.95 18.86 25.90
N ILE A 138 -16.13 19.75 25.34
CA ILE A 138 -16.15 21.19 25.65
C ILE A 138 -17.29 21.90 24.91
N SER A 139 -17.58 21.52 23.66
CA SER A 139 -18.61 22.15 22.82
C SER A 139 -20.05 21.71 23.16
N TRP A 140 -20.23 20.53 23.76
CA TRP A 140 -21.55 19.94 23.99
C TRP A 140 -22.57 20.84 24.73
N PRO A 141 -22.22 21.57 25.83
CA PRO A 141 -23.20 22.39 26.55
C PRO A 141 -23.76 23.54 25.72
N ILE A 142 -22.92 24.20 24.91
CA ILE A 142 -23.35 25.34 24.10
C ILE A 142 -24.13 24.88 22.88
N SER A 143 -23.72 23.77 22.26
CA SER A 143 -24.46 23.15 21.16
C SER A 143 -25.86 22.70 21.61
N LEU A 144 -26.03 22.21 22.83
CA LEU A 144 -27.35 21.86 23.39
C LEU A 144 -28.26 23.09 23.55
N VAL A 145 -27.72 24.20 24.09
CA VAL A 145 -28.48 25.45 24.25
C VAL A 145 -28.89 26.02 22.90
N LEU A 146 -27.99 26.00 21.92
CA LEU A 146 -28.28 26.47 20.57
C LEU A 146 -29.29 25.57 19.86
N PHE A 147 -29.17 24.25 19.99
CA PHE A 147 -30.13 23.29 19.45
C PHE A 147 -31.55 23.47 20.01
N LEU A 148 -31.68 23.84 21.29
CA LEU A 148 -32.98 24.10 21.91
C LEU A 148 -33.59 25.46 21.51
N THR A 149 -32.78 26.42 21.07
CA THR A 149 -33.20 27.81 20.87
C THR A 149 -33.24 28.25 19.40
N ILE A 150 -32.47 27.60 18.52
CA ILE A 150 -32.45 27.86 17.08
C ILE A 150 -32.86 26.58 16.35
N PRO A 151 -33.91 26.61 15.49
CA PRO A 151 -34.27 25.45 14.70
C PRO A 151 -33.17 25.16 13.66
N ASP A 152 -32.72 23.91 13.62
CA ASP A 152 -31.71 23.44 12.66
C ASP A 152 -32.32 23.25 11.27
N VAL A 153 -32.11 24.25 10.41
CA VAL A 153 -32.66 24.33 9.05
C VAL A 153 -31.88 23.49 8.03
N SER A 154 -30.79 22.84 8.44
CA SER A 154 -30.13 21.82 7.62
C SER A 154 -31.02 20.58 7.46
N GLN A 155 -31.93 20.33 8.40
CA GLN A 155 -32.82 19.18 8.38
C GLN A 155 -34.11 19.48 7.59
N PRO A 156 -34.59 18.53 6.75
CA PRO A 156 -35.79 18.72 5.91
C PRO A 156 -37.05 19.09 6.69
N ARG A 157 -37.13 18.68 7.97
CA ARG A 157 -38.28 18.92 8.85
C ARG A 157 -38.43 20.40 9.23
N TRP A 158 -37.32 21.13 9.35
CA TRP A 158 -37.30 22.50 9.88
C TRP A 158 -36.97 23.55 8.81
N GLU A 159 -36.75 23.14 7.57
CA GLU A 159 -36.39 24.01 6.43
C GLU A 159 -37.34 25.23 6.27
N LYS A 160 -38.63 25.07 6.59
CA LYS A 160 -39.63 26.15 6.52
C LYS A 160 -39.42 27.29 7.54
N TYR A 161 -38.60 27.07 8.55
CA TYR A 161 -38.33 28.02 9.63
C TYR A 161 -37.03 28.82 9.43
N TYR A 162 -36.52 28.90 8.19
CA TYR A 162 -35.27 29.61 7.86
C TYR A 162 -35.22 31.08 8.32
N LEU A 163 -36.34 31.81 8.29
CA LEU A 163 -36.38 33.18 8.84
C LEU A 163 -36.26 33.20 10.37
N VAL A 164 -36.86 32.23 11.06
CA VAL A 164 -36.77 32.10 12.53
C VAL A 164 -35.34 31.73 12.92
N ALA A 165 -34.70 30.82 12.18
CA ALA A 165 -33.30 30.47 12.36
C ALA A 165 -32.35 31.66 12.10
N PHE A 166 -32.62 32.48 11.07
CA PHE A 166 -31.84 33.67 10.76
C PHE A 166 -31.90 34.74 11.87
N PHE A 167 -33.10 35.09 12.35
CA PHE A 167 -33.22 36.06 13.44
C PHE A 167 -32.75 35.50 14.79
N GLY A 168 -32.98 34.20 15.04
CA GLY A 168 -32.49 33.51 16.23
C GLY A 168 -30.97 33.45 16.31
N SER A 169 -30.30 33.09 15.20
CA SER A 169 -28.84 33.10 15.11
C SER A 169 -28.26 34.51 15.21
N THR A 170 -28.88 35.51 14.57
CA THR A 170 -28.46 36.92 14.70
C THR A 170 -28.51 37.41 16.14
N LEU A 171 -29.55 37.03 16.89
CA LEU A 171 -29.68 37.37 18.32
C LEU A 171 -28.58 36.73 19.16
N TRP A 172 -28.29 35.44 18.93
CA TRP A 172 -27.21 34.74 19.64
C TRP A 172 -25.81 35.28 19.30
N ILE A 173 -25.58 35.67 18.03
CA ILE A 173 -24.35 36.37 17.63
C ILE A 173 -24.20 37.67 18.41
N ALA A 174 -25.27 38.46 18.55
CA ALA A 174 -25.23 39.70 19.35
C ALA A 174 -24.94 39.43 20.84
N ILE A 175 -25.58 38.41 21.43
CA ILE A 175 -25.37 38.02 22.83
C ILE A 175 -23.92 37.56 23.08
N PHE A 176 -23.40 36.65 22.24
CA PHE A 176 -22.03 36.15 22.41
C PHE A 176 -20.99 37.22 22.12
N SER A 177 -21.23 38.10 21.15
CA SER A 177 -20.35 39.24 20.88
C SER A 177 -20.30 40.21 22.06
N TYR A 178 -21.44 40.47 22.72
CA TYR A 178 -21.47 41.30 23.93
C TYR A 178 -20.66 40.69 25.08
N VAL A 179 -20.86 39.40 25.38
CA VAL A 179 -20.12 38.71 26.45
C VAL A 179 -18.63 38.62 26.13
N MET A 180 -18.29 38.34 24.88
CA MET A 180 -16.91 38.31 24.40
C MET A 180 -16.22 39.67 24.60
N VAL A 181 -16.83 40.77 24.16
CA VAL A 181 -16.26 42.12 24.35
C VAL A 181 -16.09 42.42 25.84
N TRP A 182 -17.08 42.07 26.67
CA TRP A 182 -17.00 42.26 28.12
C TRP A 182 -15.79 41.53 28.74
N MET A 183 -15.59 40.23 28.43
CA MET A 183 -14.44 39.46 28.95
C MET A 183 -13.10 40.06 28.48
N VAL A 184 -13.04 40.52 27.24
CA VAL A 184 -11.84 41.13 26.64
C VAL A 184 -11.49 42.47 27.30
N THR A 185 -12.47 43.31 27.57
CA THR A 185 -12.27 44.58 28.28
C THR A 185 -11.74 44.34 29.70
N VAL A 186 -12.22 43.30 30.38
CA VAL A 186 -11.71 42.91 31.71
C VAL A 186 -10.24 42.45 31.63
N ILE A 187 -9.88 41.67 30.62
CA ILE A 187 -8.49 41.23 30.38
C ILE A 187 -7.59 42.44 30.10
N GLY A 188 -8.01 43.33 29.19
CA GLY A 188 -7.28 44.54 28.81
C GLY A 188 -6.99 45.45 29.98
N PHE A 189 -8.02 45.75 30.78
CA PHE A 189 -7.88 46.56 31.98
C PHE A 189 -6.95 45.92 33.03
N THR A 190 -6.99 44.60 33.18
CA THR A 190 -6.13 43.88 34.15
C THR A 190 -4.65 43.92 33.74
N LEU A 191 -4.38 43.80 32.43
CA LEU A 191 -3.05 43.82 31.84
C LEU A 191 -2.51 45.23 31.56
N GLY A 192 -3.33 46.28 31.76
CA GLY A 192 -2.93 47.67 31.52
C GLY A 192 -2.79 48.01 30.03
N ILE A 193 -3.44 47.25 29.15
CA ILE A 193 -3.41 47.48 27.71
C ILE A 193 -4.53 48.48 27.35
N PRO A 194 -4.24 49.55 26.58
CA PRO A 194 -5.25 50.50 26.14
C PRO A 194 -6.41 49.81 25.39
N ASP A 195 -7.65 50.22 25.68
CA ASP A 195 -8.89 49.64 25.11
C ASP A 195 -8.88 49.59 23.58
N VAL A 196 -8.23 50.56 22.93
CA VAL A 196 -8.10 50.64 21.45
C VAL A 196 -7.24 49.50 20.90
N ILE A 197 -6.13 49.16 21.55
CA ILE A 197 -5.23 48.09 21.12
C ILE A 197 -5.89 46.73 21.33
N MET A 198 -6.60 46.57 22.45
CA MET A 198 -7.38 45.37 22.73
C MET A 198 -8.52 45.19 21.72
N GLY A 199 -9.27 46.26 21.43
CA GLY A 199 -10.35 46.24 20.44
C GLY A 199 -9.88 45.83 19.05
N ILE A 200 -8.76 46.41 18.56
CA ILE A 200 -8.20 46.08 17.24
C ILE A 200 -7.65 44.64 17.21
N THR A 201 -6.94 44.21 18.26
CA THR A 201 -6.32 42.88 18.32
C THR A 201 -7.36 41.77 18.46
N PHE A 202 -8.41 41.98 19.25
CA PHE A 202 -9.47 40.98 19.42
C PHE A 202 -10.43 40.93 18.25
N LEU A 203 -10.70 42.04 17.54
CA LEU A 203 -11.45 41.98 16.29
C LEU A 203 -10.70 41.14 15.26
N ALA A 204 -9.37 41.28 15.18
CA ALA A 204 -8.52 40.48 14.31
C ALA A 204 -8.44 39.00 14.75
N ALA A 205 -8.34 38.71 16.04
CA ALA A 205 -8.33 37.34 16.56
C ALA A 205 -9.71 36.65 16.39
N GLY A 206 -10.78 37.41 16.57
CA GLY A 206 -12.15 36.91 16.56
C GLY A 206 -12.71 36.54 15.20
N THR A 207 -12.17 37.11 14.13
CA THR A 207 -12.41 36.63 12.77
C THR A 207 -11.53 35.43 12.43
N SER A 208 -10.29 35.40 12.94
CA SER A 208 -9.28 34.45 12.46
C SER A 208 -9.34 33.05 13.11
N VAL A 209 -9.82 32.93 14.36
CA VAL A 209 -9.84 31.66 15.11
C VAL A 209 -10.96 30.71 14.66
N PRO A 210 -12.22 31.15 14.45
CA PRO A 210 -13.28 30.34 13.85
C PRO A 210 -12.91 29.81 12.47
N ASP A 211 -12.38 30.69 11.62
CA ASP A 211 -11.96 30.39 10.25
C ASP A 211 -10.81 29.37 10.22
N CYS A 212 -9.89 29.43 11.19
CA CYS A 212 -8.82 28.45 11.36
C CYS A 212 -9.37 27.07 11.77
N MET A 213 -10.35 27.01 12.68
CA MET A 213 -10.91 25.74 13.16
C MET A 213 -11.75 25.01 12.12
N ALA A 214 -12.60 25.71 11.37
CA ALA A 214 -13.41 25.11 10.29
C ALA A 214 -12.51 24.56 9.16
N SER A 215 -11.43 25.27 8.87
CA SER A 215 -10.50 24.89 7.80
C SER A 215 -9.61 23.71 8.18
N LEU A 216 -9.28 23.56 9.47
CA LEU A 216 -8.61 22.37 10.00
C LEU A 216 -9.50 21.11 9.93
N LEU A 217 -10.82 21.30 9.88
CA LEU A 217 -11.83 20.24 9.75
C LEU A 217 -12.00 19.79 8.29
N VAL A 218 -12.02 20.73 7.35
CA VAL A 218 -12.13 20.45 5.90
C VAL A 218 -10.83 19.87 5.33
N ALA A 219 -9.67 20.39 5.75
CA ALA A 219 -8.36 19.86 5.30
C ALA A 219 -8.09 18.42 5.78
N ARG A 220 -8.85 17.93 6.76
CA ARG A 220 -8.76 16.55 7.28
C ARG A 220 -9.64 15.53 6.56
N GLN A 221 -10.49 15.94 5.62
CA GLN A 221 -11.30 15.00 4.86
C GLN A 221 -10.57 14.59 3.57
N GLY A 222 -9.72 13.57 3.68
CA GLY A 222 -9.03 12.93 2.56
C GLY A 222 -9.97 12.12 1.68
N PHE A 223 -10.77 12.77 0.84
CA PHE A 223 -11.67 12.10 -0.09
C PHE A 223 -10.90 11.39 -1.22
N GLN A 224 -11.21 10.11 -1.43
CA GLN A 224 -10.66 9.30 -2.52
C GLN A 224 -11.41 9.59 -3.82
N GLN A 225 -10.66 9.85 -4.90
CA GLN A 225 -11.23 10.02 -6.24
C GLN A 225 -11.35 8.68 -6.96
N ALA A 226 -12.35 8.55 -7.83
CA ALA A 226 -12.58 7.37 -8.66
C ALA A 226 -12.71 7.74 -10.14
N ASN A 227 -12.21 6.87 -11.02
CA ASN A 227 -12.52 6.92 -12.45
C ASN A 227 -13.89 6.28 -12.67
N VAL A 228 -14.70 6.80 -13.59
CA VAL A 228 -16.05 6.25 -13.84
C VAL A 228 -16.21 5.81 -15.28
N VAL A 229 -16.75 4.61 -15.45
CA VAL A 229 -17.14 4.04 -16.75
C VAL A 229 -18.64 3.76 -16.71
N ILE A 230 -19.39 4.23 -17.72
CA ILE A 230 -20.84 4.04 -17.81
C ILE A 230 -21.11 3.22 -19.07
N LEU A 231 -21.77 2.07 -18.91
CA LEU A 231 -22.03 1.12 -19.99
C LEU A 231 -23.49 0.65 -19.97
N PRO A 232 -24.07 0.29 -21.13
CA PRO A 232 -25.34 -0.42 -21.16
C PRO A 232 -25.27 -1.75 -20.40
N ARG A 233 -26.40 -2.17 -19.81
CA ARG A 233 -26.51 -3.40 -19.03
C ARG A 233 -25.98 -4.63 -19.75
N PHE A 234 -26.22 -4.74 -21.06
CA PHE A 234 -25.80 -5.91 -21.85
C PHE A 234 -24.27 -6.07 -21.97
N LEU A 235 -23.48 -5.02 -21.69
CA LEU A 235 -22.02 -5.06 -21.64
C LEU A 235 -21.45 -5.13 -20.22
N ALA A 236 -22.29 -4.95 -19.20
CA ALA A 236 -21.83 -4.75 -17.83
C ALA A 236 -21.18 -6.01 -17.23
N ASP A 237 -21.71 -7.19 -17.53
CA ASP A 237 -21.17 -8.44 -16.98
C ASP A 237 -19.81 -8.78 -17.62
N ASP A 238 -19.68 -8.63 -18.95
CA ASP A 238 -18.39 -8.76 -19.66
C ASP A 238 -17.33 -7.78 -19.11
N PHE A 239 -17.73 -6.53 -18.84
CA PHE A 239 -16.82 -5.53 -18.27
C PHE A 239 -16.42 -5.85 -16.83
N GLN A 240 -17.33 -6.39 -16.00
CA GLN A 240 -16.97 -6.82 -14.65
C GLN A 240 -15.95 -7.96 -14.69
N VAL A 241 -16.13 -8.94 -15.57
CA VAL A 241 -15.14 -10.01 -15.77
C VAL A 241 -13.81 -9.41 -16.24
N PHE A 242 -13.84 -8.48 -17.19
CA PHE A 242 -12.66 -7.77 -17.66
C PHE A 242 -11.91 -7.06 -16.51
N CYS A 243 -12.61 -6.38 -15.61
CA CYS A 243 -12.01 -5.78 -14.42
C CYS A 243 -11.41 -6.83 -13.48
N SER A 244 -12.12 -7.94 -13.24
CA SER A 244 -11.64 -9.01 -12.34
C SER A 244 -10.39 -9.72 -12.85
N LEU A 245 -10.23 -9.84 -14.18
CA LEU A 245 -9.04 -10.40 -14.81
C LEU A 245 -7.88 -9.39 -14.90
N ASN A 246 -8.17 -8.08 -14.79
CA ASN A 246 -7.19 -7.00 -14.88
C ASN A 246 -7.23 -6.04 -13.67
N PRO A 247 -7.18 -6.53 -12.41
CA PRO A 247 -7.49 -5.72 -11.22
C PRO A 247 -6.47 -4.61 -10.94
N ALA A 248 -5.22 -4.76 -11.41
CA ALA A 248 -4.21 -3.70 -11.29
C ALA A 248 -4.50 -2.51 -12.23
N ALA A 249 -4.97 -2.79 -13.45
CA ALA A 249 -5.33 -1.78 -14.43
C ALA A 249 -6.70 -1.16 -14.11
N LEU A 250 -7.65 -1.99 -13.68
CA LEU A 250 -9.05 -1.65 -13.44
C LEU A 250 -9.49 -2.07 -12.03
N PRO A 251 -8.96 -1.42 -10.97
CA PRO A 251 -9.33 -1.74 -9.60
C PRO A 251 -10.80 -1.35 -9.37
N LEU A 252 -11.70 -2.32 -9.35
CA LEU A 252 -13.14 -2.08 -9.24
C LEU A 252 -13.52 -1.78 -7.78
N LEU A 253 -13.96 -0.56 -7.50
CA LEU A 253 -14.43 -0.13 -6.17
C LEU A 253 -15.92 -0.41 -5.97
N TYR A 254 -16.73 -0.10 -7.00
CA TYR A 254 -18.18 -0.29 -6.94
C TYR A 254 -18.78 -0.48 -8.33
N ARG A 255 -19.77 -1.36 -8.42
CA ARG A 255 -20.64 -1.55 -9.59
C ARG A 255 -22.07 -1.19 -9.16
N SER A 256 -22.69 -0.25 -9.85
CA SER A 256 -24.10 0.11 -9.60
C SER A 256 -25.06 -0.94 -10.17
N GLY A 257 -26.31 -0.93 -9.70
CA GLY A 257 -27.42 -1.55 -10.41
C GLY A 257 -27.75 -0.81 -11.72
N PRO A 258 -28.45 -1.45 -12.67
CA PRO A 258 -28.99 -0.78 -13.85
C PRO A 258 -29.94 0.36 -13.45
N GLY A 259 -29.71 1.57 -13.96
CA GLY A 259 -30.53 2.74 -13.62
C GLY A 259 -30.21 3.41 -12.29
N GLU A 260 -29.30 2.83 -11.50
CA GLU A 260 -28.87 3.43 -10.24
C GLU A 260 -27.86 4.55 -10.50
N THR A 261 -28.22 5.77 -10.11
CA THR A 261 -27.36 6.97 -10.27
C THR A 261 -26.61 7.36 -8.99
N ALA A 262 -27.03 6.80 -7.86
CA ALA A 262 -26.37 6.96 -6.57
C ALA A 262 -25.27 5.92 -6.37
N CYS A 263 -24.31 6.21 -5.49
CA CYS A 263 -23.30 5.24 -5.06
C CYS A 263 -23.17 5.20 -3.53
N PRO A 264 -24.22 4.81 -2.77
CA PRO A 264 -24.25 4.94 -1.32
C PRO A 264 -23.04 4.36 -0.56
N PRO A 265 -22.45 3.21 -0.98
CA PRO A 265 -21.24 2.68 -0.32
C PRO A 265 -20.01 3.57 -0.43
N LEU A 266 -19.93 4.42 -1.46
CA LEU A 266 -18.80 5.33 -1.70
C LEU A 266 -19.15 6.79 -1.35
N ALA A 267 -20.39 7.21 -1.59
CA ALA A 267 -20.89 8.55 -1.27
C ALA A 267 -22.41 8.55 -1.06
N SER A 268 -22.85 9.06 0.09
CA SER A 268 -24.25 9.04 0.53
C SER A 268 -25.18 10.01 -0.20
N SER A 269 -24.64 11.03 -0.89
CA SER A 269 -25.41 12.09 -1.54
C SER A 269 -24.95 12.43 -2.96
N ALA A 270 -24.15 11.55 -3.58
CA ALA A 270 -23.66 11.76 -4.93
C ALA A 270 -24.63 11.23 -5.99
N ASP A 271 -24.90 12.03 -7.03
CA ASP A 271 -25.53 11.58 -8.27
C ASP A 271 -24.51 11.69 -9.40
N ILE A 272 -24.25 10.59 -10.09
CA ILE A 272 -23.24 10.54 -11.16
C ILE A 272 -23.56 11.50 -12.33
N ARG A 273 -24.82 11.90 -12.49
CA ARG A 273 -25.24 12.83 -13.55
C ARG A 273 -24.72 14.25 -13.33
N ASP A 274 -24.39 14.59 -12.09
CA ASP A 274 -23.86 15.90 -11.71
C ASP A 274 -22.33 15.99 -11.87
N ALA A 275 -21.66 14.88 -12.22
CA ALA A 275 -20.21 14.85 -12.38
C ALA A 275 -19.75 15.66 -13.61
N PRO A 276 -18.71 16.52 -13.48
CA PRO A 276 -18.19 17.31 -14.58
C PRO A 276 -17.61 16.40 -15.67
N ARG A 277 -18.16 16.50 -16.90
CA ARG A 277 -17.68 15.76 -18.07
C ARG A 277 -16.50 16.49 -18.71
N GLN A 278 -15.37 15.81 -18.91
CA GLN A 278 -14.23 16.41 -19.61
C GLN A 278 -14.51 16.55 -21.12
N PRO A 279 -14.23 17.71 -21.74
CA PRO A 279 -14.24 17.84 -23.19
C PRO A 279 -13.04 17.10 -23.78
N GLY A 280 -13.28 16.10 -24.64
CA GLY A 280 -12.23 15.45 -25.43
C GLY A 280 -11.72 14.09 -24.95
N ALA A 281 -12.42 13.40 -24.05
CA ALA A 281 -12.25 11.95 -23.93
C ALA A 281 -12.56 11.32 -25.29
N ALA A 282 -11.64 10.50 -25.81
CA ALA A 282 -11.75 9.96 -27.16
C ALA A 282 -13.09 9.22 -27.34
N ASP A 283 -13.93 9.79 -28.21
CA ASP A 283 -15.17 9.25 -28.78
C ASP A 283 -14.90 7.99 -29.63
N SER A 284 -14.23 6.98 -29.07
CA SER A 284 -14.05 5.69 -29.73
C SER A 284 -15.23 4.78 -29.38
N GLY A 285 -16.38 5.08 -29.99
CA GLY A 285 -17.56 4.23 -30.01
C GLY A 285 -18.77 4.76 -29.23
N VAL A 286 -19.59 5.58 -29.90
CA VAL A 286 -21.02 5.87 -29.59
C VAL A 286 -21.29 6.66 -28.29
N VAL A 287 -21.30 8.00 -28.37
CA VAL A 287 -22.48 8.89 -28.43
C VAL A 287 -21.97 10.35 -28.45
N ARG A 288 -22.41 11.15 -29.41
CA ARG A 288 -22.05 12.57 -29.57
C ARG A 288 -22.55 13.41 -28.40
N SER A 289 -21.75 14.39 -27.98
CA SER A 289 -22.20 15.46 -27.10
C SER A 289 -23.32 16.27 -27.78
N GLY A 290 -24.52 16.27 -27.18
CA GLY A 290 -25.66 17.07 -27.63
C GLY A 290 -27.04 16.42 -27.52
N GLU A 291 -27.17 15.11 -27.29
CA GLU A 291 -28.49 14.45 -27.26
C GLU A 291 -29.04 14.25 -25.83
N GLN A 292 -30.26 14.74 -25.61
CA GLN A 292 -31.16 14.44 -24.49
C GLN A 292 -31.63 12.96 -24.50
N GLY A 293 -30.75 11.98 -24.76
CA GLY A 293 -31.15 10.63 -25.17
C GLY A 293 -30.53 9.45 -24.42
N ILE A 294 -29.72 9.66 -23.37
CA ILE A 294 -29.19 8.53 -22.59
C ILE A 294 -30.33 7.96 -21.73
N CYS A 295 -30.79 6.76 -22.08
CA CYS A 295 -31.76 6.00 -21.30
C CYS A 295 -31.09 5.45 -20.04
N TRP A 296 -31.07 6.25 -18.98
CA TRP A 296 -30.39 5.91 -17.73
C TRP A 296 -30.86 4.59 -17.12
N SER A 297 -32.13 4.21 -17.30
CA SER A 297 -32.70 2.98 -16.73
C SER A 297 -31.98 1.69 -17.14
N ASP A 298 -31.22 1.70 -18.24
CA ASP A 298 -30.46 0.55 -18.72
C ASP A 298 -28.92 0.74 -18.62
N MET A 299 -28.47 1.78 -17.92
CA MET A 299 -27.05 2.08 -17.74
C MET A 299 -26.53 1.55 -16.40
N VAL A 300 -25.31 1.04 -16.41
CA VAL A 300 -24.56 0.57 -15.25
C VAL A 300 -23.29 1.40 -15.11
N CYS A 301 -23.04 1.89 -13.90
CA CYS A 301 -21.86 2.70 -13.56
C CYS A 301 -20.82 1.85 -12.83
N PHE A 302 -19.57 1.93 -13.28
CA PHE A 302 -18.41 1.29 -12.67
C PHE A 302 -17.49 2.37 -12.10
N TYR A 303 -17.26 2.33 -10.80
CA TYR A 303 -16.31 3.20 -10.10
C TYR A 303 -15.01 2.43 -9.93
N LEU A 304 -13.95 2.96 -10.52
CA LEU A 304 -12.62 2.38 -10.51
C LEU A 304 -11.69 3.23 -9.63
N GLY A 305 -10.78 2.58 -8.93
CA GLY A 305 -9.73 3.24 -8.15
C GLY A 305 -8.88 4.17 -9.01
N CYS A 306 -8.31 5.19 -8.38
CA CYS A 306 -7.50 6.19 -9.05
C CYS A 306 -6.15 6.38 -8.35
N SER A 307 -5.11 6.74 -9.12
CA SER A 307 -3.76 6.97 -8.59
C SER A 307 -3.63 8.19 -7.66
N PHE A 308 -4.64 9.07 -7.60
CA PHE A 308 -4.61 10.24 -6.71
C PHE A 308 -4.57 9.86 -5.21
N GLY A 309 -4.96 8.64 -4.85
CA GLY A 309 -5.00 8.19 -3.45
C GLY A 309 -3.63 8.06 -2.77
N PHE A 310 -2.53 7.91 -3.52
CA PHE A 310 -1.18 7.76 -2.94
C PHE A 310 -0.28 8.99 -3.14
N GLU A 311 -0.70 10.02 -3.88
CA GLU A 311 0.13 11.21 -4.13
C GLU A 311 0.40 12.01 -2.83
N GLY A 312 -0.57 12.04 -1.93
CA GLY A 312 -0.38 12.57 -0.57
C GLY A 312 0.68 11.79 0.19
N GLN A 313 0.61 10.45 0.17
CA GLN A 313 1.56 9.58 0.86
C GLN A 313 2.98 9.68 0.30
N LEU A 314 3.12 9.80 -1.03
CA LEU A 314 4.40 10.05 -1.68
C LEU A 314 5.00 11.38 -1.23
N ARG A 315 4.19 12.46 -1.20
CA ARG A 315 4.63 13.78 -0.73
C ARG A 315 5.01 13.76 0.74
N ASP A 316 4.24 13.09 1.59
CA ASP A 316 4.50 12.99 3.03
C ASP A 316 5.81 12.22 3.31
N ALA A 317 6.17 11.27 2.44
CA ALA A 317 7.44 10.57 2.46
C ALA A 317 8.59 11.34 1.77
N GLY A 318 8.36 12.56 1.29
CA GLY A 318 9.35 13.40 0.64
C GLY A 318 9.64 13.04 -0.83
N VAL A 319 8.87 12.14 -1.45
CA VAL A 319 8.98 11.81 -2.87
C VAL A 319 8.32 12.91 -3.70
N PRO A 320 9.03 13.57 -4.63
CA PRO A 320 8.47 14.67 -5.41
C PRO A 320 7.39 14.19 -6.39
N VAL A 321 6.26 14.88 -6.42
CA VAL A 321 5.12 14.58 -7.31
C VAL A 321 4.99 15.71 -8.33
N ARG A 322 5.71 15.60 -9.46
CA ARG A 322 5.90 16.70 -10.43
C ARG A 322 4.60 17.26 -11.02
N ASN A 323 3.61 16.41 -11.27
CA ASN A 323 2.30 16.84 -11.78
C ASN A 323 1.59 17.78 -10.78
N VAL A 324 1.65 17.45 -9.48
CA VAL A 324 1.10 18.28 -8.41
C VAL A 324 1.87 19.59 -8.28
N GLU A 325 3.22 19.54 -8.30
CA GLU A 325 4.06 20.73 -8.21
C GLU A 325 3.82 21.74 -9.36
N HIS A 326 3.53 21.24 -10.56
CA HIS A 326 3.25 22.08 -11.74
C HIS A 326 1.77 22.41 -11.92
N GLY A 327 0.86 21.86 -11.10
CA GLY A 327 -0.58 22.05 -11.25
C GLY A 327 -1.12 21.49 -12.57
N THR A 328 -0.53 20.41 -13.09
CA THR A 328 -0.93 19.74 -14.34
C THR A 328 -1.46 18.34 -14.06
N ASN A 329 -2.23 17.78 -14.99
CA ASN A 329 -2.59 16.35 -14.94
C ASN A 329 -1.35 15.46 -15.14
N PHE A 330 -1.45 14.22 -14.68
CA PHE A 330 -0.41 13.20 -14.90
C PHE A 330 -0.33 12.80 -16.37
N SER A 331 0.86 12.41 -16.81
CA SER A 331 1.07 11.89 -18.16
C SER A 331 0.58 10.45 -18.25
N MET A 332 -0.31 10.18 -19.22
CA MET A 332 -0.81 8.84 -19.53
C MET A 332 -0.22 8.35 -20.85
N TYR A 333 0.17 7.07 -20.90
CA TYR A 333 0.73 6.45 -22.09
C TYR A 333 0.00 5.14 -22.38
N ARG A 334 -0.35 4.94 -23.66
CA ARG A 334 -0.83 3.66 -24.17
C ARG A 334 0.38 2.78 -24.45
N THR A 335 0.46 1.63 -23.81
CA THR A 335 1.59 0.70 -23.96
C THR A 335 1.32 -0.32 -25.07
N THR A 336 2.31 -1.18 -25.36
CA THR A 336 2.16 -2.37 -26.22
C THR A 336 1.65 -3.59 -25.47
N VAL A 337 1.48 -3.49 -24.15
CA VAL A 337 1.13 -4.58 -23.21
C VAL A 337 -0.38 -4.80 -23.26
N PRO A 338 -0.90 -5.97 -23.71
CA PRO A 338 -2.34 -6.20 -23.79
C PRO A 338 -2.96 -6.55 -22.43
N CYS A 339 -4.13 -6.01 -22.11
CA CYS A 339 -4.97 -6.53 -21.03
C CYS A 339 -5.51 -7.93 -21.38
N VAL A 340 -5.77 -8.76 -20.37
CA VAL A 340 -6.41 -10.07 -20.55
C VAL A 340 -7.84 -9.84 -21.06
N PRO A 341 -8.20 -10.34 -22.27
CA PRO A 341 -9.50 -10.04 -22.87
C PRO A 341 -10.65 -10.75 -22.13
N ALA A 342 -11.83 -10.14 -22.13
CA ALA A 342 -13.06 -10.73 -21.61
C ALA A 342 -14.28 -10.26 -22.42
N GLY A 343 -15.05 -11.20 -22.96
CA GLY A 343 -16.18 -10.89 -23.82
C GLY A 343 -15.75 -10.02 -25.01
N VAL A 344 -16.41 -8.86 -25.17
CA VAL A 344 -16.05 -7.87 -26.21
C VAL A 344 -14.85 -6.99 -25.84
N PHE A 345 -14.44 -6.96 -24.56
CA PHE A 345 -13.41 -6.04 -24.07
C PHE A 345 -12.01 -6.60 -24.25
N HIS A 346 -11.19 -5.83 -24.97
CA HIS A 346 -9.77 -6.08 -25.18
C HIS A 346 -9.08 -4.74 -25.47
N GLY A 347 -7.79 -4.64 -25.16
CA GLY A 347 -7.04 -3.42 -25.42
C GLY A 347 -5.71 -3.38 -24.69
N PRO A 348 -4.84 -2.43 -25.02
CA PRO A 348 -3.57 -2.27 -24.32
C PRO A 348 -3.74 -1.56 -22.99
N LEU A 349 -2.85 -1.89 -22.05
CA LEU A 349 -2.68 -1.22 -20.77
C LEU A 349 -2.32 0.26 -20.98
N VAL A 350 -2.99 1.11 -20.22
CA VAL A 350 -2.66 2.52 -20.08
C VAL A 350 -1.96 2.73 -18.75
N VAL A 351 -0.81 3.39 -18.77
CA VAL A 351 0.01 3.64 -17.57
C VAL A 351 0.12 5.14 -17.30
N THR A 352 0.22 5.50 -16.03
CA THR A 352 0.58 6.86 -15.60
C THR A 352 2.07 6.90 -15.26
N MET A 353 2.81 7.88 -15.79
CA MET A 353 4.24 8.02 -15.51
C MET A 353 4.49 9.14 -14.49
N ARG A 354 5.39 8.86 -13.52
CA ARG A 354 5.86 9.83 -12.53
C ARG A 354 7.39 9.88 -12.56
N PRO A 355 8.02 11.06 -12.75
CA PRO A 355 9.45 11.21 -12.56
C PRO A 355 9.80 11.11 -11.08
N VAL A 356 10.62 10.11 -10.71
CA VAL A 356 11.06 9.86 -9.33
C VAL A 356 12.59 9.82 -9.30
N PRO A 357 13.25 10.54 -8.36
CA PRO A 357 14.70 10.44 -8.15
C PRO A 357 15.16 9.01 -7.86
N ALA A 358 16.33 8.62 -8.38
CA ALA A 358 16.80 7.23 -8.32
C ALA A 358 16.94 6.68 -6.89
N ASP A 359 17.38 7.52 -5.95
CA ASP A 359 17.51 7.22 -4.52
C ASP A 359 16.16 7.04 -3.80
N MET A 360 15.07 7.50 -4.41
CA MET A 360 13.70 7.45 -3.86
C MET A 360 12.81 6.41 -4.54
N LEU A 361 13.31 5.67 -5.55
CA LEU A 361 12.53 4.66 -6.28
C LEU A 361 12.02 3.55 -5.37
N THR A 362 12.86 3.05 -4.46
CA THR A 362 12.48 2.02 -3.48
C THR A 362 11.37 2.49 -2.56
N THR A 363 11.47 3.72 -2.05
CA THR A 363 10.47 4.36 -1.20
C THR A 363 9.15 4.54 -1.94
N ALA A 364 9.21 5.03 -3.18
CA ALA A 364 8.02 5.21 -4.02
C ALA A 364 7.32 3.88 -4.32
N ALA A 365 8.07 2.83 -4.65
CA ALA A 365 7.52 1.50 -4.89
C ALA A 365 6.91 0.89 -3.63
N HIS A 366 7.53 1.08 -2.46
CA HIS A 366 7.02 0.56 -1.18
C HIS A 366 5.69 1.22 -0.79
N ILE A 367 5.59 2.55 -0.92
CA ILE A 367 4.39 3.33 -0.57
C ILE A 367 3.22 2.98 -1.49
N THR A 368 3.49 2.88 -2.80
CA THR A 368 2.45 2.62 -3.80
C THR A 368 1.97 1.17 -3.80
N HIS A 369 2.78 0.23 -3.30
CA HIS A 369 2.45 -1.20 -3.29
C HIS A 369 1.28 -1.56 -2.37
N LEU A 370 1.11 -0.88 -1.23
CA LEU A 370 0.17 -1.28 -0.18
C LEU A 370 -1.29 -0.85 -0.42
N ASN A 371 -1.69 -0.59 -1.68
CA ASN A 371 -3.01 -0.03 -1.97
C ASN A 371 -3.74 -0.76 -3.10
N PRO A 372 -4.43 -1.89 -2.81
CA PRO A 372 -5.21 -2.65 -3.79
C PRO A 372 -6.49 -1.91 -4.25
N GLN A 373 -6.91 -0.87 -3.53
CA GLN A 373 -8.05 -0.02 -3.89
C GLN A 373 -7.63 1.13 -4.84
N ALA A 374 -6.36 1.18 -5.23
CA ALA A 374 -5.80 2.04 -6.27
C ALA A 374 -5.01 1.19 -7.28
N HIS A 375 -4.35 1.83 -8.25
CA HIS A 375 -3.57 1.13 -9.30
C HIS A 375 -2.34 0.34 -8.76
N GLY A 376 -2.04 0.41 -7.45
CA GLY A 376 -1.01 -0.41 -6.81
C GLY A 376 0.43 -0.05 -7.16
N ALA A 377 1.32 -1.05 -7.07
CA ALA A 377 2.76 -0.91 -7.29
C ALA A 377 3.12 -0.44 -8.72
N PRO A 378 4.29 0.19 -8.93
CA PRO A 378 4.70 0.63 -10.26
C PRO A 378 4.84 -0.56 -11.21
N VAL A 379 4.17 -0.48 -12.36
CA VAL A 379 4.21 -1.55 -13.36
C VAL A 379 5.48 -1.55 -14.20
N HIS A 380 6.24 -0.45 -14.23
CA HIS A 380 7.53 -0.34 -14.92
C HIS A 380 8.38 0.76 -14.28
N ILE A 381 9.69 0.54 -14.19
CA ILE A 381 10.69 1.54 -13.75
C ILE A 381 11.90 1.42 -14.67
N GLY A 382 12.05 2.30 -15.66
CA GLY A 382 13.19 2.21 -16.57
C GLY A 382 12.99 3.00 -17.86
N ASP A 383 13.59 2.49 -18.93
CA ASP A 383 13.52 3.10 -20.26
C ASP A 383 12.08 3.02 -20.81
N PRO A 384 11.44 4.15 -21.18
CA PRO A 384 10.10 4.15 -21.76
C PRO A 384 10.02 3.56 -23.18
N GLU A 385 11.12 3.50 -23.93
CA GLU A 385 11.15 2.99 -25.32
C GLU A 385 11.55 1.52 -25.42
N ALA A 386 12.01 0.91 -24.33
CA ALA A 386 12.44 -0.47 -24.33
C ALA A 386 11.29 -1.45 -24.63
N PRO A 387 11.53 -2.54 -25.39
CA PRO A 387 10.52 -3.56 -25.64
C PRO A 387 10.14 -4.24 -24.32
N LEU A 388 8.94 -3.92 -23.82
CA LEU A 388 8.43 -4.43 -22.55
C LEU A 388 8.09 -5.92 -22.67
N ALA A 389 8.68 -6.74 -21.82
CA ALA A 389 8.24 -8.11 -21.61
C ALA A 389 7.04 -8.14 -20.66
N PHE A 390 6.01 -8.87 -21.09
CA PHE A 390 4.73 -9.00 -20.41
C PHE A 390 4.86 -9.83 -19.13
N SER A 391 4.34 -9.32 -18.00
CA SER A 391 3.93 -10.20 -16.90
C SER A 391 2.53 -9.80 -16.43
N HIS A 392 1.66 -10.81 -16.35
CA HIS A 392 0.32 -10.68 -15.80
C HIS A 392 0.28 -11.50 -14.52
N SER A 393 -0.17 -10.87 -13.44
CA SER A 393 -0.80 -11.57 -12.33
C SER A 393 -1.90 -10.70 -11.76
N PRO A 394 -3.01 -11.28 -11.27
CA PRO A 394 -4.01 -10.54 -10.51
C PRO A 394 -3.39 -9.88 -9.27
N GLY A 395 -3.37 -8.55 -9.23
CA GLY A 395 -2.89 -7.77 -8.07
C GLY A 395 -1.40 -7.39 -8.10
N SER A 396 -0.61 -7.83 -9.09
CA SER A 396 0.79 -7.38 -9.26
C SER A 396 1.21 -7.48 -10.73
N MET A 397 1.17 -6.36 -11.44
CA MET A 397 1.64 -6.26 -12.82
C MET A 397 3.05 -5.65 -12.80
N PHE A 398 4.04 -6.35 -13.37
CA PHE A 398 5.41 -5.86 -13.49
C PHE A 398 5.97 -6.11 -14.88
N LEU A 399 6.47 -5.07 -15.53
CA LEU A 399 7.05 -5.11 -16.86
C LEU A 399 8.56 -5.04 -16.73
N THR A 400 9.25 -5.90 -17.46
CA THR A 400 10.72 -5.85 -17.53
C THR A 400 11.16 -5.44 -18.92
N ASP A 401 12.06 -4.46 -18.97
CA ASP A 401 12.75 -3.91 -20.13
C ASP A 401 14.13 -4.54 -20.36
N VAL A 402 14.52 -5.53 -19.55
CA VAL A 402 15.86 -6.13 -19.62
C VAL A 402 15.81 -7.40 -20.47
N PRO A 403 16.40 -7.39 -21.68
CA PRO A 403 16.59 -8.61 -22.46
C PRO A 403 17.62 -9.52 -21.81
N ASP A 404 17.46 -10.83 -22.01
CA ASP A 404 18.27 -11.86 -21.36
C ASP A 404 19.74 -11.93 -21.85
N SER A 405 20.05 -11.36 -23.04
CA SER A 405 21.38 -11.10 -23.65
C SER A 405 21.24 -11.00 -25.18
N LEU A 406 22.35 -10.84 -25.93
CA LEU A 406 22.51 -10.56 -27.37
C LEU A 406 21.80 -11.49 -28.40
N LEU A 407 20.88 -12.35 -27.98
CA LEU A 407 20.13 -13.24 -28.86
C LEU A 407 19.07 -12.48 -29.68
N PRO A 408 18.62 -13.02 -30.84
CA PRO A 408 17.62 -12.37 -31.67
C PRO A 408 16.30 -12.13 -30.92
N ALA A 409 15.61 -11.03 -31.25
CA ALA A 409 14.41 -10.52 -30.54
C ALA A 409 13.27 -11.53 -30.29
N SER A 410 13.19 -12.62 -31.07
CA SER A 410 12.17 -13.67 -30.91
C SER A 410 12.43 -14.64 -29.75
N GLN A 411 13.62 -14.63 -29.13
CA GLN A 411 14.00 -15.48 -27.99
C GLN A 411 14.24 -14.66 -26.70
N LEU A 412 13.92 -13.37 -26.71
CA LEU A 412 14.22 -12.42 -25.62
C LEU A 412 13.12 -12.27 -24.57
N SER A 413 11.96 -12.92 -24.75
CA SER A 413 10.86 -12.79 -23.80
C SER A 413 11.08 -13.71 -22.59
N PRO A 414 11.17 -13.18 -21.35
CA PRO A 414 11.11 -14.00 -20.16
C PRO A 414 9.81 -14.80 -20.11
N LEU A 415 9.89 -16.00 -19.57
CA LEU A 415 8.76 -16.89 -19.36
C LEU A 415 8.04 -16.50 -18.08
N CYS A 416 6.73 -16.31 -18.17
CA CYS A 416 5.85 -16.13 -17.02
C CYS A 416 5.27 -17.50 -16.64
N LEU A 417 5.57 -17.94 -15.42
CA LEU A 417 5.23 -19.26 -14.92
C LEU A 417 4.37 -19.12 -13.67
N LEU A 418 3.27 -19.89 -13.60
CA LEU A 418 2.43 -20.00 -12.41
C LEU A 418 3.20 -20.79 -11.34
N VAL A 419 3.35 -20.25 -10.14
CA VAL A 419 4.06 -20.86 -9.01
C VAL A 419 3.09 -21.40 -7.97
N CYS A 420 2.03 -20.66 -7.64
CA CYS A 420 0.99 -21.09 -6.71
C CYS A 420 -0.38 -20.60 -7.20
N GLN A 421 -1.45 -21.37 -6.99
CA GLN A 421 -2.82 -20.95 -7.30
C GLN A 421 -3.51 -20.23 -6.14
N ASP A 422 -3.14 -20.55 -4.89
CA ASP A 422 -3.76 -19.99 -3.70
C ASP A 422 -2.71 -19.76 -2.58
N PRO A 423 -2.27 -18.51 -2.34
CA PRO A 423 -2.59 -17.33 -3.12
C PRO A 423 -1.98 -17.41 -4.53
N LEU A 424 -2.68 -16.81 -5.50
CA LEU A 424 -2.24 -16.81 -6.89
C LEU A 424 -0.89 -16.07 -7.02
N LEU A 425 0.16 -16.82 -7.36
CA LEU A 425 1.54 -16.34 -7.49
C LEU A 425 2.09 -16.77 -8.84
N TYR A 426 2.55 -15.79 -9.62
CA TYR A 426 3.35 -16.01 -10.82
C TYR A 426 4.78 -15.56 -10.58
N SER A 427 5.71 -16.10 -11.36
CA SER A 427 7.06 -15.57 -11.44
C SER A 427 7.55 -15.47 -12.88
N LEU A 428 8.66 -14.76 -13.06
CA LEU A 428 9.31 -14.53 -14.33
C LEU A 428 10.74 -15.03 -14.24
N ALA A 429 11.15 -15.81 -15.22
CA ALA A 429 12.56 -16.15 -15.41
C ALA A 429 12.86 -16.19 -16.89
N SER A 430 14.11 -16.04 -17.26
CA SER A 430 14.48 -16.07 -18.65
C SER A 430 14.41 -17.46 -19.25
N GLN A 431 14.21 -17.55 -20.57
CA GLN A 431 14.13 -18.82 -21.27
C GLN A 431 15.43 -19.63 -21.12
N ARG A 432 16.59 -18.96 -21.04
CA ARG A 432 17.88 -19.59 -20.74
C ARG A 432 17.89 -20.19 -19.34
N ALA A 433 17.54 -19.41 -18.31
CA ALA A 433 17.54 -19.89 -16.93
C ALA A 433 16.60 -21.09 -16.75
N VAL A 434 15.37 -20.98 -17.26
CA VAL A 434 14.39 -22.09 -17.25
C VAL A 434 14.91 -23.30 -18.04
N GLY A 435 15.51 -23.07 -19.20
CA GLY A 435 16.11 -24.12 -20.03
C GLY A 435 17.23 -24.88 -19.31
N THR A 436 18.12 -24.18 -18.60
CA THR A 436 19.17 -24.80 -17.80
C THR A 436 18.57 -25.54 -16.60
N ILE A 437 17.60 -24.97 -15.88
CA ILE A 437 16.97 -25.66 -14.74
C ILE A 437 16.29 -26.96 -15.20
N ARG A 438 15.63 -26.98 -16.36
CA ARG A 438 15.11 -28.21 -16.98
C ARG A 438 16.20 -29.23 -17.32
N GLN A 439 17.42 -28.78 -17.65
CA GLN A 439 18.55 -29.69 -17.83
C GLN A 439 19.01 -30.27 -16.49
N LEU A 440 19.07 -29.47 -15.43
CA LEU A 440 19.35 -29.95 -14.07
C LEU A 440 18.31 -30.99 -13.63
N GLU A 441 17.03 -30.73 -13.90
CA GLU A 441 15.91 -31.64 -13.62
C GLU A 441 16.08 -33.01 -14.30
N ARG A 442 16.50 -33.02 -15.57
CA ARG A 442 16.79 -34.26 -16.30
C ARG A 442 17.96 -35.04 -15.71
N VAL A 443 19.00 -34.34 -15.24
CA VAL A 443 20.17 -34.97 -14.61
C VAL A 443 19.78 -35.65 -13.29
N ILE A 444 19.01 -34.98 -12.44
CA ILE A 444 18.57 -35.57 -11.16
C ILE A 444 17.46 -36.63 -11.33
N GLY A 445 16.74 -36.59 -12.45
CA GLY A 445 15.75 -37.60 -12.83
C GLY A 445 16.35 -38.89 -13.42
N GLU A 446 17.67 -38.97 -13.57
CA GLU A 446 18.35 -40.21 -13.94
C GLU A 446 18.13 -41.29 -12.88
N ASP A 447 17.88 -42.52 -13.33
CA ASP A 447 17.57 -43.66 -12.45
C ASP A 447 18.69 -44.71 -12.47
N PRO A 448 19.87 -44.40 -11.88
CA PRO A 448 20.94 -45.39 -11.81
C PRO A 448 20.49 -46.56 -10.95
N GLY A 449 20.75 -47.77 -11.46
CA GLY A 449 20.30 -49.00 -10.82
C GLY A 449 18.83 -49.35 -11.06
N ASN A 450 18.11 -48.61 -11.93
CA ASN A 450 16.74 -48.89 -12.37
C ASN A 450 15.77 -49.10 -11.19
N ARG A 451 15.77 -48.14 -10.26
CA ARG A 451 15.02 -48.14 -9.00
C ARG A 451 13.52 -47.87 -9.21
N GLY A 452 13.11 -47.48 -10.41
CA GLY A 452 11.71 -47.21 -10.77
C GLY A 452 11.27 -45.77 -10.56
N ILE A 453 12.20 -44.84 -10.25
CA ILE A 453 11.88 -43.43 -9.96
C ILE A 453 11.45 -42.66 -11.23
N ARG A 454 11.79 -43.16 -12.42
CA ARG A 454 11.42 -42.52 -13.69
C ARG A 454 9.90 -42.41 -13.89
N ALA A 455 9.12 -43.29 -13.28
CA ALA A 455 7.66 -43.25 -13.33
C ALA A 455 7.07 -42.10 -12.48
N LEU A 456 7.85 -41.54 -11.55
CA LEU A 456 7.47 -40.43 -10.68
C LEU A 456 7.87 -39.07 -11.25
N PHE A 457 8.57 -39.05 -12.40
CA PHE A 457 9.06 -37.81 -13.01
C PHE A 457 7.89 -36.96 -13.52
N VAL A 458 7.83 -35.72 -13.07
CA VAL A 458 6.93 -34.69 -13.56
C VAL A 458 7.81 -33.54 -14.06
N GLU A 459 7.59 -33.13 -15.31
CA GLU A 459 8.35 -32.04 -15.93
C GLU A 459 8.03 -30.70 -15.25
N ASP A 460 9.04 -29.85 -15.09
CA ASP A 460 8.98 -28.49 -14.54
C ASP A 460 8.80 -28.35 -13.02
N GLU A 461 8.67 -29.44 -12.26
CA GLU A 461 8.59 -29.38 -10.79
C GLU A 461 9.81 -28.72 -10.14
N LEU A 462 11.02 -28.93 -10.69
CA LEU A 462 12.22 -28.27 -10.20
C LEU A 462 12.18 -26.75 -10.48
N VAL A 463 11.66 -26.36 -11.65
CA VAL A 463 11.50 -24.93 -12.01
C VAL A 463 10.52 -24.27 -11.05
N HIS A 464 9.37 -24.88 -10.81
CA HIS A 464 8.36 -24.37 -9.87
C HIS A 464 8.93 -24.28 -8.45
N SER A 465 9.66 -25.29 -7.99
CA SER A 465 10.31 -25.30 -6.68
C SER A 465 11.34 -24.18 -6.52
N CYS A 466 12.20 -23.97 -7.53
CA CYS A 466 13.20 -22.91 -7.50
C CYS A 466 12.57 -21.51 -7.51
N LEU A 467 11.51 -21.30 -8.29
CA LEU A 467 10.77 -20.05 -8.32
C LEU A 467 10.05 -19.81 -6.98
N ALA A 468 9.35 -20.80 -6.43
CA ALA A 468 8.68 -20.67 -5.13
C ALA A 468 9.68 -20.27 -4.03
N LEU A 469 10.82 -20.96 -3.95
CA LEU A 469 11.88 -20.64 -3.01
C LEU A 469 12.58 -19.32 -3.30
N SER A 470 12.61 -18.82 -4.53
CA SER A 470 13.23 -17.52 -4.79
C SER A 470 12.41 -16.36 -4.21
N HIS A 471 11.08 -16.50 -4.13
CA HIS A 471 10.16 -15.54 -3.48
C HIS A 471 10.13 -15.62 -1.95
N SER A 472 10.58 -16.72 -1.35
CA SER A 472 10.53 -16.90 0.10
C SER A 472 11.48 -15.96 0.87
N THR A 473 11.13 -15.65 2.10
CA THR A 473 11.95 -14.86 3.03
C THR A 473 12.38 -15.69 4.24
N SER A 474 11.56 -16.67 4.64
CA SER A 474 11.76 -17.51 5.82
C SER A 474 11.40 -18.96 5.51
N VAL A 475 12.42 -19.82 5.46
CA VAL A 475 12.31 -21.22 5.03
C VAL A 475 12.57 -22.15 6.21
N ALA A 476 11.66 -23.10 6.46
CA ALA A 476 11.93 -24.23 7.34
C ALA A 476 12.28 -25.47 6.52
N ILE A 477 13.43 -26.08 6.79
CA ILE A 477 13.90 -27.29 6.09
C ILE A 477 13.87 -28.44 7.07
N THR A 478 13.17 -29.51 6.70
CA THR A 478 13.04 -30.71 7.53
C THR A 478 13.78 -31.87 6.89
N THR A 479 14.64 -32.56 7.64
CA THR A 479 15.37 -33.73 7.13
C THR A 479 15.55 -34.82 8.18
N GLY A 480 15.71 -36.04 7.69
CA GLY A 480 15.99 -37.23 8.49
C GLY A 480 14.98 -38.33 8.24
N PHE A 481 15.48 -39.52 7.92
CA PHE A 481 14.68 -40.72 7.71
C PHE A 481 15.34 -41.93 8.41
N PRO A 482 14.70 -42.51 9.43
CA PRO A 482 15.23 -43.67 10.12
C PRO A 482 14.93 -44.96 9.33
N THR A 483 15.99 -45.64 8.88
CA THR A 483 15.87 -46.87 8.08
C THR A 483 16.26 -48.13 8.86
N HIS A 484 17.21 -48.01 9.80
CA HIS A 484 17.83 -49.15 10.49
C HIS A 484 17.71 -49.02 12.02
N PHE A 485 16.52 -49.31 12.56
CA PHE A 485 16.19 -49.18 13.98
C PHE A 485 17.06 -50.00 14.96
N MET A 486 17.84 -50.97 14.45
CA MET A 486 18.79 -51.78 15.23
C MET A 486 20.15 -51.12 15.41
N HIS A 487 20.37 -49.95 14.79
CA HIS A 487 21.62 -49.18 14.86
C HIS A 487 21.39 -47.81 15.49
N SER A 488 22.47 -47.22 16.00
CA SER A 488 22.49 -45.87 16.57
C SER A 488 23.63 -45.07 15.93
N PRO A 489 23.34 -43.98 15.21
CA PRO A 489 22.01 -43.49 14.86
C PRO A 489 21.28 -44.43 13.85
N PRO A 490 19.93 -44.51 13.89
CA PRO A 490 19.13 -45.28 12.93
C PRO A 490 18.87 -44.54 11.60
N ASP A 491 19.25 -43.27 11.53
CA ASP A 491 19.08 -42.39 10.37
C ASP A 491 19.93 -42.84 9.18
N GLU A 492 19.49 -42.49 7.99
CA GLU A 492 20.23 -42.74 6.77
C GLU A 492 21.07 -41.57 6.28
N THR A 493 21.95 -41.86 5.32
CA THR A 493 22.83 -40.89 4.66
C THR A 493 22.11 -39.98 3.65
N ASP A 494 20.93 -40.38 3.16
CA ASP A 494 20.12 -39.55 2.26
C ASP A 494 19.31 -38.52 3.05
N GLY A 495 19.22 -37.29 2.53
CA GLY A 495 18.56 -36.15 3.16
C GLY A 495 19.51 -35.05 3.66
N PRO A 496 20.32 -35.29 4.71
CA PRO A 496 21.11 -34.23 5.35
C PRO A 496 22.06 -33.46 4.42
N PRO A 497 22.82 -34.12 3.51
CA PRO A 497 23.71 -33.41 2.58
C PRO A 497 22.99 -32.40 1.67
N GLY A 498 21.88 -32.80 1.03
CA GLY A 498 21.10 -31.90 0.19
C GLY A 498 20.43 -30.78 0.98
N ALA A 499 20.08 -31.05 2.24
CA ALA A 499 19.45 -30.08 3.14
C ALA A 499 20.44 -28.95 3.44
N LEU A 500 21.69 -29.33 3.76
CA LEU A 500 22.78 -28.40 4.02
C LEU A 500 23.15 -27.59 2.78
N ALA A 501 23.30 -28.22 1.61
CA ALA A 501 23.60 -27.51 0.37
C ALA A 501 22.56 -26.43 0.03
N MET A 502 21.28 -26.77 0.17
CA MET A 502 20.17 -25.83 -0.01
C MET A 502 20.16 -24.73 1.06
N ALA A 503 20.35 -25.09 2.34
CA ALA A 503 20.43 -24.13 3.43
C ALA A 503 21.56 -23.12 3.22
N THR A 504 22.74 -23.57 2.82
CA THR A 504 23.90 -22.71 2.52
C THR A 504 23.58 -21.70 1.42
N MET A 505 22.96 -22.13 0.32
CA MET A 505 22.57 -21.22 -0.77
C MET A 505 21.49 -20.22 -0.33
N LEU A 506 20.45 -20.67 0.38
CA LEU A 506 19.39 -19.79 0.87
C LEU A 506 19.93 -18.72 1.84
N LEU A 507 20.84 -19.09 2.75
CA LEU A 507 21.52 -18.16 3.65
C LEU A 507 22.38 -17.13 2.89
N ALA A 508 23.11 -17.58 1.86
CA ALA A 508 23.92 -16.69 1.01
C ALA A 508 23.06 -15.69 0.20
N LEU A 509 21.82 -16.07 -0.11
CA LEU A 509 20.81 -15.18 -0.71
C LEU A 509 20.12 -14.25 0.32
N GLY A 510 20.51 -14.33 1.61
CA GLY A 510 19.99 -13.48 2.68
C GLY A 510 18.65 -13.92 3.25
N LYS A 511 18.23 -15.16 3.01
CA LYS A 511 16.97 -15.73 3.55
C LYS A 511 17.19 -16.26 4.96
N GLN A 512 16.12 -16.27 5.76
CA GLN A 512 16.14 -16.94 7.05
C GLN A 512 15.89 -18.43 6.86
N VAL A 513 16.75 -19.27 7.43
CA VAL A 513 16.65 -20.73 7.32
C VAL A 513 16.59 -21.33 8.71
N THR A 514 15.61 -22.21 8.93
CA THR A 514 15.48 -23.00 10.17
C THR A 514 15.51 -24.48 9.83
N MET A 515 16.43 -25.21 10.44
CA MET A 515 16.50 -26.67 10.31
C MET A 515 15.58 -27.32 11.36
N VAL A 516 14.72 -28.23 10.92
CA VAL A 516 13.78 -28.98 11.76
C VAL A 516 14.10 -30.47 11.62
N THR A 517 14.29 -31.15 12.74
CA THR A 517 14.61 -32.58 12.75
C THR A 517 14.03 -33.23 14.00
N ASP A 518 14.05 -34.56 14.06
CA ASP A 518 13.62 -35.30 15.25
C ASP A 518 14.47 -34.92 16.47
N ARG A 519 13.86 -34.87 17.65
CA ARG A 519 14.59 -34.60 18.90
C ARG A 519 15.77 -35.56 19.10
N ARG A 520 15.60 -36.81 18.67
CA ARG A 520 16.63 -37.86 18.69
C ARG A 520 17.82 -37.54 17.78
N ALA A 521 17.57 -36.93 16.63
CA ALA A 521 18.58 -36.61 15.63
C ALA A 521 19.19 -35.21 15.83
N LEU A 522 18.72 -34.43 16.81
CA LEU A 522 19.15 -33.06 17.04
C LEU A 522 20.65 -32.94 17.26
N GLN A 523 21.25 -33.77 18.12
CA GLN A 523 22.70 -33.71 18.40
C GLN A 523 23.52 -34.05 17.15
N MET A 524 23.15 -35.10 16.42
CA MET A 524 23.83 -35.48 15.17
C MET A 524 23.75 -34.34 14.14
N ASN A 525 22.58 -33.73 13.99
CA ASN A 525 22.43 -32.58 13.10
C ASN A 525 23.22 -31.37 13.60
N GLN A 526 23.27 -31.11 14.91
CA GLN A 526 24.13 -30.05 15.47
C GLN A 526 25.61 -30.31 15.18
N ASP A 527 26.09 -31.55 15.29
CA ASP A 527 27.47 -31.91 14.97
C ASP A 527 27.78 -31.76 13.46
N LEU A 528 26.77 -31.87 12.59
CA LEU A 528 26.87 -31.55 11.16
C LEU A 528 26.79 -30.05 10.88
N VAL A 529 26.14 -29.29 11.78
CA VAL A 529 25.75 -27.88 11.64
C VAL A 529 26.65 -26.95 12.48
N GLU A 530 27.59 -27.45 13.30
CA GLU A 530 28.51 -26.63 14.11
C GLU A 530 29.47 -25.74 13.28
N GLU A 531 29.28 -25.68 11.96
CA GLU A 531 29.83 -24.68 11.04
C GLU A 531 28.80 -23.64 10.50
N ALA A 532 27.48 -23.79 10.71
CA ALA A 532 26.46 -22.79 10.34
C ALA A 532 25.04 -23.01 10.94
N VAL A 533 24.59 -22.12 11.85
CA VAL A 533 23.18 -21.72 12.15
C VAL A 533 22.50 -22.22 13.46
N ARG A 534 21.65 -21.33 14.01
CA ARG A 534 20.89 -21.42 15.28
C ARG A 534 19.81 -22.51 15.27
N THR A 535 19.68 -23.19 16.40
CA THR A 535 18.63 -24.20 16.68
C THR A 535 17.57 -23.63 17.63
N ASP A 536 16.30 -24.00 17.42
CA ASP A 536 15.16 -23.60 18.26
C ASP A 536 14.35 -24.85 18.65
N SER A 537 14.01 -24.99 19.92
CA SER A 537 13.22 -26.13 20.42
C SER A 537 11.74 -25.88 20.14
N GLY A 538 11.13 -26.67 19.26
CA GLY A 538 9.75 -26.46 18.79
C GLY A 538 8.68 -26.44 19.89
N PRO A 539 7.60 -25.67 19.73
CA PRO A 539 6.47 -25.56 20.66
C PRO A 539 5.51 -26.77 20.60
N ASP A 540 4.61 -26.89 21.57
CA ASP A 540 3.67 -28.03 21.74
C ASP A 540 2.58 -28.17 20.63
N SER A 541 2.53 -27.28 19.63
CA SER A 541 1.54 -27.31 18.54
C SER A 541 2.13 -26.83 17.21
N ALA A 542 1.86 -27.56 16.11
CA ALA A 542 2.28 -27.23 14.74
C ALA A 542 1.87 -25.80 14.33
N LEU A 543 0.66 -25.37 14.69
CA LEU A 543 0.17 -24.02 14.42
C LEU A 543 1.02 -22.95 15.13
N HIS A 544 1.47 -23.22 16.34
CA HIS A 544 2.32 -22.29 17.10
C HIS A 544 3.78 -22.29 16.61
N PHE A 545 4.21 -23.37 15.95
CA PHE A 545 5.49 -23.39 15.25
C PHE A 545 5.42 -22.59 13.94
N LEU A 546 4.33 -22.75 13.18
CA LEU A 546 4.14 -22.10 11.88
C LEU A 546 3.70 -20.65 11.97
N CYS A 547 3.10 -20.20 13.08
CA CYS A 547 2.53 -18.87 13.24
C CYS A 547 2.98 -18.18 14.54
N HIS A 548 3.10 -16.85 14.52
CA HIS A 548 3.37 -16.08 15.73
C HIS A 548 2.18 -16.19 16.70
N GLU A 549 2.41 -16.77 17.89
CA GLU A 549 1.39 -17.04 18.91
C GLU A 549 0.21 -17.90 18.40
N GLY A 550 0.43 -18.65 17.31
CA GLY A 550 -0.62 -19.46 16.68
C GLY A 550 -1.65 -18.69 15.86
N ASP A 551 -1.45 -17.40 15.53
CA ASP A 551 -2.35 -16.64 14.65
C ASP A 551 -2.13 -17.00 13.16
N PRO A 552 -3.09 -17.65 12.47
CA PRO A 552 -2.97 -18.03 11.06
C PRO A 552 -2.67 -16.88 10.09
N ARG A 553 -2.93 -15.64 10.51
CA ARG A 553 -2.69 -14.44 9.70
C ARG A 553 -1.25 -13.93 9.80
N LYS A 554 -0.41 -14.54 10.64
CA LYS A 554 0.98 -14.14 10.89
C LYS A 554 1.92 -15.36 10.82
N PRO A 555 2.12 -15.95 9.63
CA PRO A 555 3.03 -17.06 9.47
C PRO A 555 4.48 -16.64 9.81
N ARG A 556 5.22 -17.53 10.51
CA ARG A 556 6.64 -17.43 10.84
C ARG A 556 7.54 -17.84 9.67
N PHE A 557 7.04 -18.73 8.83
CA PHE A 557 7.70 -19.25 7.64
C PHE A 557 6.77 -19.06 6.44
N ASP A 558 7.32 -18.68 5.30
CA ASP A 558 6.58 -18.59 4.04
C ASP A 558 6.86 -19.78 3.10
N HIS A 559 7.82 -20.64 3.48
CA HIS A 559 8.11 -21.88 2.76
C HIS A 559 8.54 -23.02 3.68
N LEU A 560 8.05 -24.24 3.42
CA LEU A 560 8.48 -25.47 4.08
C LEU A 560 9.10 -26.43 3.07
N VAL A 561 10.24 -27.02 3.41
CA VAL A 561 10.93 -28.01 2.57
C VAL A 561 11.06 -29.32 3.31
N ALA A 562 10.53 -30.40 2.73
CA ALA A 562 10.83 -31.76 3.17
C ALA A 562 11.98 -32.31 2.34
N ILE A 563 13.06 -32.76 2.98
CA ILE A 563 14.15 -33.46 2.30
C ILE A 563 14.45 -34.80 2.95
N GLU A 564 14.12 -35.86 2.22
CA GLU A 564 14.16 -37.25 2.69
C GLU A 564 13.53 -37.36 4.09
N ARG A 565 12.25 -36.97 4.19
CA ARG A 565 11.51 -36.92 5.45
C ARG A 565 10.36 -37.92 5.44
N SER A 566 10.21 -38.68 6.53
CA SER A 566 9.11 -39.64 6.68
C SER A 566 7.75 -38.92 6.79
N GLY A 567 6.80 -39.34 5.95
CA GLY A 567 5.39 -38.93 6.03
C GLY A 567 4.49 -40.05 6.56
N ARG A 568 3.40 -39.70 7.24
CA ARG A 568 2.46 -40.68 7.80
C ARG A 568 1.63 -41.36 6.71
N ALA A 569 1.49 -42.67 6.82
CA ALA A 569 0.59 -43.46 6.00
C ALA A 569 -0.89 -43.27 6.42
N ALA A 570 -1.81 -43.81 5.60
CA ALA A 570 -3.25 -43.69 5.80
C ALA A 570 -3.74 -44.25 7.16
N ASP A 571 -3.01 -45.19 7.74
CA ASP A 571 -3.33 -45.82 9.03
C ASP A 571 -2.80 -45.05 10.25
N GLY A 572 -2.14 -43.91 10.05
CA GLY A 572 -1.58 -43.12 11.14
C GLY A 572 -0.17 -43.53 11.59
N ASN A 573 0.47 -44.46 10.88
CA ASN A 573 1.82 -44.93 11.18
C ASN A 573 2.85 -44.45 10.15
N TYR A 574 4.13 -44.66 10.45
CA TYR A 574 5.25 -44.34 9.58
C TYR A 574 5.95 -45.63 9.19
N TYR A 575 6.27 -45.80 7.91
CA TYR A 575 6.88 -47.02 7.39
C TYR A 575 8.13 -46.70 6.59
N ASN A 576 9.17 -47.53 6.73
CA ASN A 576 10.27 -47.52 5.78
C ASN A 576 9.90 -48.29 4.50
N MET A 577 10.76 -48.24 3.48
CA MET A 577 10.54 -48.94 2.21
C MET A 577 10.49 -50.48 2.30
N ARG A 578 10.84 -51.06 3.47
CA ARG A 578 10.69 -52.50 3.77
C ARG A 578 9.33 -52.83 4.43
N GLY A 579 8.45 -51.85 4.59
CA GLY A 579 7.16 -52.00 5.26
C GLY A 579 7.25 -52.12 6.79
N VAL A 580 8.40 -51.77 7.38
CA VAL A 580 8.58 -51.82 8.84
C VAL A 580 8.08 -50.53 9.46
N ASN A 581 7.27 -50.64 10.51
CA ASN A 581 6.76 -49.49 11.26
C ASN A 581 7.88 -48.81 12.07
N ILE A 582 8.15 -47.54 11.77
CA ILE A 582 9.20 -46.70 12.36
C ILE A 582 8.62 -45.56 13.21
N LYS A 583 7.32 -45.57 13.53
CA LYS A 583 6.64 -44.50 14.29
C LYS A 583 7.31 -44.15 15.63
N HIS A 584 7.98 -45.10 16.26
CA HIS A 584 8.71 -44.91 17.52
C HIS A 584 10.02 -44.12 17.36
N LEU A 585 10.47 -43.86 16.13
CA LEU A 585 11.72 -43.14 15.82
C LEU A 585 11.49 -41.77 15.15
N VAL A 586 10.24 -41.47 14.80
CA VAL A 586 9.83 -40.33 13.98
C VAL A 586 8.91 -39.45 14.81
N ASP A 587 9.32 -38.22 15.07
CA ASP A 587 8.46 -37.16 15.56
C ASP A 587 7.50 -36.74 14.44
N PRO A 588 6.24 -36.35 14.74
CA PRO A 588 5.21 -36.04 13.75
C PRO A 588 5.43 -34.66 13.09
N VAL A 589 6.60 -34.46 12.49
CA VAL A 589 7.01 -33.23 11.80
C VAL A 589 6.19 -33.02 10.53
N ASP A 590 5.64 -34.08 9.95
CA ASP A 590 4.74 -34.02 8.80
C ASP A 590 3.41 -33.31 9.11
N ASP A 591 3.00 -33.23 10.39
CA ASP A 591 1.86 -32.41 10.81
C ASP A 591 2.05 -30.92 10.44
N LEU A 592 3.30 -30.44 10.32
CA LEU A 592 3.59 -29.09 9.82
C LEU A 592 3.14 -28.91 8.38
N PHE A 593 3.36 -29.91 7.53
CA PHE A 593 2.99 -29.86 6.11
C PHE A 593 1.49 -30.03 5.91
N VAL A 594 0.84 -30.87 6.72
CA VAL A 594 -0.62 -30.99 6.73
C VAL A 594 -1.25 -29.67 7.16
N ALA A 595 -0.75 -29.05 8.23
CA ALA A 595 -1.25 -27.75 8.69
C ALA A 595 -1.03 -26.64 7.66
N ALA A 596 0.07 -26.67 6.92
CA ALA A 596 0.37 -25.68 5.88
C ALA A 596 -0.64 -25.68 4.72
N MET A 597 -1.30 -26.81 4.43
CA MET A 597 -2.32 -26.89 3.36
C MET A 597 -3.51 -25.96 3.60
N ASP A 598 -3.85 -25.71 4.86
CA ASP A 598 -4.97 -24.86 5.25
C ASP A 598 -4.54 -23.41 5.56
N LEU A 599 -3.24 -23.10 5.45
CA LEU A 599 -2.68 -21.79 5.80
C LEU A 599 -2.29 -21.00 4.54
N PRO A 600 -3.00 -19.91 4.21
CA PRO A 600 -2.69 -19.12 3.02
C PRO A 600 -1.31 -18.46 3.16
N GLY A 601 -0.49 -18.58 2.10
CA GLY A 601 0.82 -17.93 2.02
C GLY A 601 2.00 -18.78 2.49
N ILE A 602 1.78 -20.03 2.92
CA ILE A 602 2.85 -21.02 3.12
C ILE A 602 2.89 -21.95 1.92
N THR A 603 4.04 -22.02 1.26
CA THR A 603 4.27 -22.96 0.14
C THR A 603 5.14 -24.13 0.59
N THR A 604 4.99 -25.29 -0.04
CA THR A 604 5.71 -26.50 0.38
C THR A 604 6.33 -27.22 -0.81
N ILE A 605 7.55 -27.76 -0.64
CA ILE A 605 8.17 -28.66 -1.63
C ILE A 605 8.74 -29.91 -0.94
N GLY A 606 8.87 -30.99 -1.71
CA GLY A 606 9.57 -32.21 -1.32
C GLY A 606 10.73 -32.50 -2.26
N VAL A 607 11.92 -32.73 -1.72
CA VAL A 607 13.14 -33.05 -2.49
C VAL A 607 13.92 -34.20 -1.84
N SER A 608 14.87 -34.79 -2.56
CA SER A 608 15.90 -35.70 -2.01
C SER A 608 17.27 -35.02 -2.08
N ASN A 609 18.38 -35.70 -1.73
CA ASN A 609 19.73 -35.09 -1.80
C ASN A 609 20.03 -34.43 -3.14
N TRP A 610 19.84 -35.15 -4.25
CA TRP A 610 20.09 -34.61 -5.59
C TRP A 610 19.16 -33.45 -5.91
N GLY A 611 17.90 -33.52 -5.47
CA GLY A 611 16.96 -32.40 -5.57
C GLY A 611 17.45 -31.17 -4.81
N GLY A 612 17.98 -31.34 -3.60
CA GLY A 612 18.59 -30.25 -2.82
C GLY A 612 19.76 -29.58 -3.54
N TYR A 613 20.65 -30.37 -4.16
CA TYR A 613 21.74 -29.83 -4.98
C TYR A 613 21.22 -29.06 -6.20
N ALA A 614 20.25 -29.62 -6.91
CA ALA A 614 19.66 -28.98 -8.09
C ALA A 614 18.91 -27.69 -7.73
N VAL A 615 18.22 -27.65 -6.59
CA VAL A 615 17.58 -26.44 -6.07
C VAL A 615 18.62 -25.37 -5.74
N ALA A 616 19.74 -25.72 -5.09
CA ALA A 616 20.82 -24.77 -4.84
C ALA A 616 21.37 -24.18 -6.16
N CYS A 617 21.61 -25.03 -7.17
CA CYS A 617 22.00 -24.60 -8.51
C CYS A 617 20.93 -23.73 -9.20
N GLY A 618 19.65 -24.10 -9.11
CA GLY A 618 18.54 -23.35 -9.70
C GLY A 618 18.36 -21.98 -9.06
N LEU A 619 18.48 -21.88 -7.74
CA LEU A 619 18.47 -20.62 -7.01
C LEU A 619 19.63 -19.71 -7.42
N TYR A 620 20.82 -20.27 -7.64
CA TYR A 620 21.94 -19.52 -8.20
C TYR A 620 21.62 -18.99 -9.61
N LEU A 621 21.07 -19.81 -10.50
CA LEU A 621 20.68 -19.39 -11.86
C LEU A 621 19.62 -18.28 -11.84
N LEU A 622 18.65 -18.36 -10.94
CA LEU A 622 17.65 -17.30 -10.74
C LEU A 622 18.27 -16.03 -10.10
N SER A 623 19.27 -16.18 -9.25
CA SER A 623 20.00 -15.06 -8.63
C SER A 623 20.85 -14.27 -9.63
N THR A 624 21.27 -14.92 -10.72
CA THR A 624 22.06 -14.34 -11.81
C THR A 624 21.23 -13.96 -13.04
N CYS A 625 19.97 -14.38 -13.10
CA CYS A 625 19.02 -14.03 -14.15
C CYS A 625 18.53 -12.56 -13.98
N PRO A 626 18.90 -11.63 -14.89
CA PRO A 626 18.58 -10.22 -14.71
C PRO A 626 17.07 -9.92 -14.69
N SER A 627 16.30 -10.60 -15.56
CA SER A 627 14.84 -10.43 -15.63
C SER A 627 14.16 -10.93 -14.35
N HIS A 628 14.60 -12.07 -13.80
CA HIS A 628 14.09 -12.59 -12.54
C HIS A 628 14.44 -11.69 -11.36
N GLN A 629 15.70 -11.25 -11.24
CA GLN A 629 16.11 -10.33 -10.18
C GLN A 629 15.34 -9.00 -10.25
N ARG A 630 15.14 -8.48 -11.45
CA ARG A 630 14.37 -7.26 -11.67
C ARG A 630 12.91 -7.44 -11.28
N TYR A 631 12.30 -8.60 -11.57
CA TYR A 631 10.95 -8.95 -11.13
C TYR A 631 10.86 -9.06 -9.60
N LEU A 632 11.73 -9.88 -8.99
CA LEU A 632 11.76 -10.12 -7.54
C LEU A 632 11.95 -8.81 -6.75
N ARG A 633 12.78 -7.91 -7.26
CA ARG A 633 13.08 -6.60 -6.64
C ARG A 633 12.23 -5.46 -7.18
N ARG A 634 11.23 -5.74 -8.02
CA ARG A 634 10.28 -4.77 -8.60
C ARG A 634 10.97 -3.55 -9.25
N GLY A 635 12.11 -3.77 -9.90
CA GLY A 635 12.87 -2.73 -10.59
C GLY A 635 13.67 -1.76 -9.71
N THR A 636 13.71 -1.96 -8.39
CA THR A 636 14.23 -0.96 -7.43
C THR A 636 15.73 -1.05 -7.11
N GLN A 637 16.41 -2.16 -7.44
CA GLN A 637 17.81 -2.37 -7.06
C GLN A 637 18.73 -2.73 -8.24
N PRO A 638 20.03 -2.38 -8.17
CA PRO A 638 21.02 -2.74 -9.17
C PRO A 638 21.31 -4.25 -9.18
N ALA A 639 21.90 -4.71 -10.29
CA ALA A 639 22.32 -6.10 -10.48
C ALA A 639 23.28 -6.57 -9.36
N THR A 640 23.30 -7.88 -9.11
CA THR A 640 24.16 -8.55 -8.13
C THR A 640 25.63 -8.13 -8.33
N SER A 641 26.30 -7.71 -7.25
CA SER A 641 27.70 -7.25 -7.34
C SER A 641 28.64 -8.43 -7.61
N PRO A 642 29.82 -8.20 -8.22
CA PRO A 642 30.80 -9.28 -8.46
C PRO A 642 31.21 -10.01 -7.18
N VAL A 643 31.40 -9.29 -6.08
CA VAL A 643 31.75 -9.87 -4.77
C VAL A 643 30.64 -10.78 -4.24
N GLN A 644 29.38 -10.40 -4.46
CA GLN A 644 28.24 -11.22 -4.08
C GLN A 644 28.12 -12.47 -4.97
N LEU A 645 28.49 -12.36 -6.25
CA LEU A 645 28.51 -13.48 -7.17
C LEU A 645 29.56 -14.53 -6.78
N ASP A 646 30.77 -14.10 -6.44
CA ASP A 646 31.84 -15.00 -5.99
C ASP A 646 31.44 -15.75 -4.72
N HIS A 647 30.77 -15.06 -3.79
CA HIS A 647 30.22 -15.68 -2.58
C HIS A 647 29.16 -16.74 -2.91
N LEU A 648 28.23 -16.44 -3.83
CA LEU A 648 27.20 -17.39 -4.25
C LEU A 648 27.79 -18.62 -4.96
N VAL A 649 28.81 -18.44 -5.80
CA VAL A 649 29.54 -19.56 -6.43
C VAL A 649 30.20 -20.44 -5.36
N ALA A 650 30.82 -19.83 -4.34
CA ALA A 650 31.40 -20.56 -3.22
C ALA A 650 30.36 -21.31 -2.38
N CYS A 651 29.07 -21.01 -2.50
CA CYS A 651 27.98 -21.70 -1.81
C CYS A 651 27.35 -22.85 -2.62
N LEU A 652 27.72 -23.02 -3.89
CA LEU A 652 27.24 -24.15 -4.70
C LEU A 652 27.73 -25.50 -4.13
N PRO A 653 26.98 -26.59 -4.33
CA PRO A 653 27.41 -27.94 -3.96
C PRO A 653 28.68 -28.30 -4.73
N SER A 654 29.62 -29.01 -4.10
CA SER A 654 30.84 -29.49 -4.76
C SER A 654 31.21 -30.88 -4.28
N VAL A 655 31.93 -31.64 -5.13
CA VAL A 655 32.34 -33.00 -4.79
C VAL A 655 33.09 -33.04 -3.45
N ASP A 656 34.05 -32.12 -3.24
CA ASP A 656 34.84 -32.07 -2.01
C ASP A 656 33.98 -31.81 -0.76
N LYS A 657 32.99 -30.90 -0.85
CA LYS A 657 32.09 -30.60 0.27
C LYS A 657 31.20 -31.79 0.60
N GLU A 658 30.61 -32.41 -0.42
CA GLU A 658 29.72 -33.55 -0.21
C GLU A 658 30.49 -34.79 0.26
N GLU A 659 31.74 -34.97 -0.20
CA GLU A 659 32.62 -36.02 0.30
C GLU A 659 32.94 -35.81 1.79
N ALA A 660 33.25 -34.57 2.20
CA ALA A 660 33.51 -34.24 3.59
C ALA A 660 32.28 -34.43 4.49
N LEU A 661 31.10 -34.04 4.02
CA LEU A 661 29.83 -34.24 4.72
C LEU A 661 29.49 -35.72 4.87
N LEU A 662 29.56 -36.49 3.79
CA LEU A 662 29.29 -37.92 3.82
C LEU A 662 30.32 -38.67 4.68
N SER A 663 31.60 -38.29 4.62
CA SER A 663 32.64 -38.83 5.50
C SER A 663 32.34 -38.56 6.98
N THR A 664 31.79 -37.39 7.29
CA THR A 664 31.36 -37.04 8.65
C THR A 664 30.17 -37.89 9.09
N LEU A 665 29.16 -38.09 8.24
CA LEU A 665 28.03 -38.98 8.51
C LEU A 665 28.49 -40.42 8.80
N VAL A 666 29.40 -40.96 7.97
CA VAL A 666 29.98 -42.28 8.17
C VAL A 666 30.78 -42.34 9.49
N ARG A 667 31.54 -41.30 9.83
CA ARG A 667 32.26 -41.22 11.11
C ARG A 667 31.31 -41.20 12.31
N LEU A 668 30.15 -40.57 12.17
CA LEU A 668 29.07 -40.54 13.18
C LEU A 668 28.26 -41.85 13.23
N GLY A 669 28.57 -42.84 12.39
CA GLY A 669 27.92 -44.15 12.39
C GLY A 669 26.64 -44.25 11.53
N VAL A 670 26.32 -43.21 10.75
CA VAL A 670 25.16 -43.15 9.85
C VAL A 670 25.39 -44.10 8.67
N ARG A 671 24.36 -44.86 8.31
CA ARG A 671 24.46 -45.95 7.33
C ARG A 671 23.64 -45.65 6.09
N SER A 672 23.97 -46.32 5.00
CA SER A 672 23.14 -46.27 3.80
C SER A 672 21.78 -46.91 4.05
N GLY A 673 20.68 -46.24 3.72
CA GLY A 673 19.34 -46.74 3.99
C GLY A 673 19.02 -48.06 3.28
N LYS A 674 19.50 -48.21 2.05
CA LYS A 674 19.24 -49.41 1.24
C LYS A 674 20.00 -50.64 1.73
N THR A 675 21.31 -50.53 1.94
CA THR A 675 22.20 -51.67 2.24
C THR A 675 22.44 -51.88 3.74
N GLY A 676 22.37 -50.82 4.55
CA GLY A 676 22.83 -50.82 5.95
C GLY A 676 24.34 -50.77 6.15
N ASN A 677 25.11 -50.61 5.07
CA ASN A 677 26.56 -50.52 5.17
C ASN A 677 26.98 -49.17 5.77
N LEU A 678 28.07 -49.22 6.53
CA LEU A 678 28.79 -48.04 7.00
C LEU A 678 29.90 -47.74 5.99
N ALA A 679 29.53 -47.08 4.88
CA ALA A 679 30.40 -46.82 3.75
C ALA A 679 30.05 -45.48 3.09
N MET A 680 30.94 -44.99 2.23
CA MET A 680 30.74 -43.80 1.40
C MET A 680 29.72 -44.10 0.28
N GLU A 681 28.46 -44.31 0.66
CA GLU A 681 27.38 -44.64 -0.25
C GLU A 681 26.04 -44.07 0.24
N VAL A 682 25.17 -43.73 -0.69
CA VAL A 682 23.82 -43.21 -0.44
C VAL A 682 22.87 -44.05 -1.30
N ASP A 683 21.75 -44.53 -0.75
CA ASP A 683 20.81 -45.42 -1.45
C ASP A 683 21.42 -46.69 -2.07
N GLY A 684 22.51 -47.20 -1.50
CA GLY A 684 23.27 -48.33 -2.04
C GLY A 684 24.01 -48.02 -3.35
N LEU A 685 24.23 -46.73 -3.65
CA LEU A 685 25.07 -46.25 -4.73
C LEU A 685 26.34 -45.65 -4.12
N THR A 686 27.51 -46.05 -4.63
CA THR A 686 28.79 -45.54 -4.13
C THR A 686 28.95 -44.06 -4.45
N PHE A 687 29.55 -43.30 -3.53
CA PHE A 687 29.79 -41.86 -3.70
C PHE A 687 30.59 -41.59 -4.99
N HIS A 688 31.71 -42.30 -5.15
CA HIS A 688 32.44 -42.36 -6.41
C HIS A 688 32.09 -43.63 -7.20
N PRO A 689 31.88 -43.53 -8.53
CA PRO A 689 31.78 -42.30 -9.32
C PRO A 689 30.38 -41.64 -9.27
N THR A 690 29.36 -42.33 -8.74
CA THR A 690 27.94 -42.02 -9.00
C THR A 690 27.51 -40.62 -8.54
N HIS A 691 27.64 -40.33 -7.24
CA HIS A 691 27.21 -39.05 -6.68
C HIS A 691 28.16 -37.93 -7.10
N SER A 692 29.47 -38.22 -7.15
CA SER A 692 30.49 -37.25 -7.58
C SER A 692 30.27 -36.78 -9.02
N ASP A 693 29.98 -37.70 -9.96
CA ASP A 693 29.75 -37.36 -11.36
C ASP A 693 28.47 -36.54 -11.53
N LEU A 694 27.41 -36.89 -10.79
CA LEU A 694 26.18 -36.12 -10.79
C LEU A 694 26.42 -34.67 -10.31
N ILE A 695 27.12 -34.47 -9.19
CA ILE A 695 27.44 -33.13 -8.69
C ILE A 695 28.28 -32.35 -9.70
N SER A 696 29.30 -32.98 -10.30
CA SER A 696 30.12 -32.35 -11.34
C SER A 696 29.31 -31.92 -12.56
N ARG A 697 28.35 -32.73 -13.02
CA ARG A 697 27.47 -32.37 -14.14
C ARG A 697 26.51 -31.23 -13.80
N LEU A 698 25.92 -31.23 -12.60
CA LEU A 698 25.07 -30.12 -12.14
C LEU A 698 25.86 -28.81 -12.09
N LEU A 699 27.07 -28.84 -11.54
CA LEU A 699 27.96 -27.68 -11.49
C LEU A 699 28.36 -27.18 -12.88
N ALA A 700 28.74 -28.08 -13.79
CA ALA A 700 29.11 -27.71 -15.15
C ALA A 700 27.96 -26.98 -15.87
N LEU A 701 26.74 -27.54 -15.82
CA LEU A 701 25.55 -26.89 -16.38
C LEU A 701 25.26 -25.52 -15.75
N THR A 702 25.47 -25.40 -14.44
CA THR A 702 25.21 -24.17 -13.68
C THR A 702 26.21 -23.07 -14.03
N LEU A 703 27.51 -23.40 -14.11
CA LEU A 703 28.58 -22.43 -14.33
C LEU A 703 28.78 -22.07 -15.81
N ASP A 704 28.63 -23.04 -16.73
CA ASP A 704 28.72 -22.78 -18.19
C ASP A 704 27.58 -21.88 -18.68
N SER A 705 26.46 -21.88 -17.95
CA SER A 705 25.31 -21.04 -18.26
C SER A 705 25.32 -19.68 -17.56
N ALA A 706 26.26 -19.40 -16.64
CA ALA A 706 26.43 -18.09 -16.04
C ALA A 706 26.92 -17.06 -17.08
N PRO A 707 26.50 -15.79 -17.01
CA PRO A 707 27.05 -14.75 -17.88
C PRO A 707 28.55 -14.63 -17.58
N THR A 708 29.40 -14.96 -18.56
CA THR A 708 30.84 -14.66 -18.51
C THR A 708 30.98 -13.18 -18.19
N SER A 709 31.68 -12.86 -17.10
CA SER A 709 32.04 -11.49 -16.73
C SER A 709 32.50 -10.74 -17.97
N MET A 710 31.78 -9.69 -18.37
CA MET A 710 32.26 -8.81 -19.43
C MET A 710 33.56 -8.16 -18.96
N PRO A 711 34.60 -8.08 -19.82
CA PRO A 711 35.78 -7.26 -19.54
C PRO A 711 35.46 -5.76 -19.43
#